data_AF-A0A9R1KAD5-F1
#
_entry.id   AF-A0A9R1KAD5-F1
#
_cell.length_a   1.000
_cell.length_b   1.000
_cell.length_c   1.000
_cell.angle_alpha   90.00
_cell.angle_beta   90.00
_cell.angle_gamma   90.00
#
_symmetry.space_group_name_H-M   'P 1'
#
loop_
_entity.id
_entity.type
_entity.pdbx_description
1 polymer ?
#
loop_
_entity_poly.entity_id
_entity_poly.type
_entity_poly.pdbx_seq_one_letter_code
_entity_poly.pdbx_strand_id
1 'polypeptide(L)'
;MDLATGAMGSLLLKLGDLLTEEYKMQTGIKQDVEYLKRELTSMYAALRKAGDVPRDQLDELVKLWADEVRDLSFIMEDIVDKFLVRVEGAEPAIKPRKIKKLMKKMGNLFTKSRTRHEISDEIRAIKVRVKEAADRRDRYRVNDVVPVTTSTVDPRLLALYKDRKELVGIDGAFNKLTDMLSDGDNDVSKKLKILSIFGFGGLGKTTLAKAVYDKLRGQYDCSAFVPVGRNPSLKKLLMDILCGIDNQMCQNSNLSALDERLLIDKLREFLESKRYFIVIDDIWDTEIWKTVTCALVDNNCASRITATTRILDVAKKAGEVYRLEPLSHDLSEELFQTRLFGGKNKCPHDLPTMAYGKILHKCGGVPLAIITMASLLVNKPMDFWSKVYNSIGFGHEDNKDIENTRKILLFSYYDLPSHLRTCLLYMSIYPEDHFIKKNTLIWKWVTEGFVHEETGAGLYEIGERYFTELVNRSMILPVETPYQGIIFGCRVHDMVLDMICLLSREENFVTILSSNEQYTSSHSNARRLAVGQRVQSLDSTRMPQVRSFIAMCISDQLPLLSCFKVLRVLDLEGVMSRRGPIYLGYLGKLVHLRYLGLQNMHVCVLPEEIGDLKLLQVLDLSGNGDLTELPCSIGLLSQLKCLNIEGTDIKVLDWIGSLTSLEELCLTRVEDKEFSSLFVNELSKLTELTLPDSRAMPTAQGRRHRSFPVGIDLCLRLPSA
;
A
#
# COMPACT_ATOMS: atom_id res chain seq x y z
N MET A 1 -0.89 -7.03 11.65
CA MET A 1 -2.32 -7.11 11.30
C MET A 1 -2.39 -7.29 9.80
N ASP A 2 -3.22 -8.19 9.30
CA ASP A 2 -3.20 -8.59 7.88
C ASP A 2 -4.63 -8.64 7.34
N LEU A 3 -4.80 -8.27 6.06
CA LEU A 3 -6.11 -8.15 5.42
C LEU A 3 -6.97 -9.41 5.56
N ALA A 4 -6.40 -10.58 5.25
CA ALA A 4 -7.12 -11.84 5.23
C ALA A 4 -7.30 -12.42 6.63
N THR A 5 -6.31 -12.22 7.50
CA THR A 5 -6.25 -12.88 8.81
C THR A 5 -6.58 -11.99 10.01
N GLY A 6 -6.87 -10.71 9.76
CA GLY A 6 -7.22 -9.74 10.79
C GLY A 6 -6.14 -9.57 11.86
N ALA A 7 -6.55 -9.76 13.12
CA ALA A 7 -5.67 -9.68 14.29
C ALA A 7 -5.17 -11.05 14.77
N MET A 8 -5.40 -12.13 14.03
CA MET A 8 -5.09 -13.50 14.50
C MET A 8 -3.61 -13.69 14.86
N GLY A 9 -2.69 -13.17 14.06
CA GLY A 9 -1.25 -13.32 14.31
C GLY A 9 -0.82 -12.73 15.66
N SER A 10 -1.19 -11.47 15.95
CA SER A 10 -0.88 -10.82 17.23
C SER A 10 -1.65 -11.47 18.39
N LEU A 11 -2.90 -11.84 18.18
CA LEU A 11 -3.75 -12.46 19.19
C LEU A 11 -3.21 -13.82 19.66
N LEU A 12 -2.77 -14.68 18.75
CA LEU A 12 -2.23 -16.00 19.09
C LEU A 12 -0.95 -15.89 19.95
N LEU A 13 -0.09 -14.92 19.66
CA LEU A 13 1.08 -14.62 20.49
C LEU A 13 0.66 -14.16 21.89
N LYS A 14 -0.29 -13.22 21.97
CA LYS A 14 -0.79 -12.69 23.24
C LYS A 14 -1.42 -13.78 24.12
N LEU A 15 -2.23 -14.68 23.53
CA LEU A 15 -2.82 -15.82 24.24
C LEU A 15 -1.77 -16.85 24.66
N GLY A 16 -0.77 -17.09 23.82
CA GLY A 16 0.37 -17.93 24.15
C GLY A 16 1.11 -17.43 25.38
N ASP A 17 1.42 -16.14 25.43
CA ASP A 17 2.10 -15.51 26.56
C ASP A 17 1.23 -15.49 27.82
N LEU A 18 -0.09 -15.24 27.71
CA LEU A 18 -1.03 -15.35 28.82
C LEU A 18 -1.03 -16.74 29.46
N LEU A 19 -0.98 -17.78 28.62
CA LEU A 19 -0.86 -19.17 29.08
C LEU A 19 0.50 -19.47 29.72
N THR A 20 1.53 -18.65 29.60
CA THR A 20 2.78 -18.92 30.35
C THR A 20 2.68 -18.56 31.84
N GLU A 21 1.62 -17.88 32.26
CA GLU A 21 1.35 -17.45 33.64
C GLU A 21 0.26 -18.33 34.31
N GLU A 22 0.23 -19.63 33.96
CA GLU A 22 -0.84 -20.60 34.28
C GLU A 22 -1.26 -20.62 35.76
N TYR A 23 -0.31 -20.42 36.67
CA TYR A 23 -0.51 -20.55 38.12
C TYR A 23 -1.40 -19.46 38.72
N LYS A 24 -1.67 -18.37 37.99
CA LYS A 24 -2.51 -17.24 38.47
C LYS A 24 -3.96 -17.32 37.98
N MET A 25 -4.28 -18.24 37.07
CA MET A 25 -5.62 -18.36 36.48
C MET A 25 -6.44 -19.46 37.17
N GLN A 26 -7.75 -19.28 37.25
CA GLN A 26 -8.65 -20.38 37.62
C GLN A 26 -8.65 -21.45 36.52
N THR A 27 -8.73 -22.72 36.91
CA THR A 27 -8.65 -23.88 36.01
C THR A 27 -9.63 -23.80 34.83
N GLY A 28 -10.85 -23.30 35.04
CA GLY A 28 -11.85 -23.13 33.97
C GLY A 28 -11.48 -22.07 32.93
N ILE A 29 -10.95 -20.92 33.37
CA ILE A 29 -10.50 -19.84 32.46
C ILE A 29 -9.30 -20.31 31.65
N LYS A 30 -8.37 -21.03 32.28
CA LYS A 30 -7.22 -21.64 31.59
C LYS A 30 -7.70 -22.55 30.46
N GLN A 31 -8.64 -23.45 30.72
CA GLN A 31 -9.21 -24.34 29.71
C GLN A 31 -9.88 -23.57 28.56
N ASP A 32 -10.57 -22.46 28.86
CA ASP A 32 -11.19 -21.61 27.84
C ASP A 32 -10.14 -20.93 26.95
N VAL A 33 -9.05 -20.40 27.53
CA VAL A 33 -7.95 -19.76 26.77
C VAL A 33 -7.17 -20.79 25.94
N GLU A 34 -6.91 -21.99 26.49
CA GLU A 34 -6.26 -23.08 25.75
C GLU A 34 -7.11 -23.54 24.55
N TYR A 35 -8.42 -23.69 24.76
CA TYR A 35 -9.37 -24.01 23.69
C TYR A 35 -9.32 -22.93 22.60
N LEU A 36 -9.48 -21.66 22.97
CA LEU A 36 -9.44 -20.55 22.03
C LEU A 36 -8.14 -20.50 21.25
N LYS A 37 -6.99 -20.68 21.90
CA LYS A 37 -5.68 -20.71 21.21
C LYS A 37 -5.64 -21.81 20.14
N ARG A 38 -6.11 -23.03 20.44
CA ARG A 38 -6.13 -24.14 19.48
C ARG A 38 -7.06 -23.86 18.31
N GLU A 39 -8.31 -23.47 18.60
CA GLU A 39 -9.30 -23.18 17.56
C GLU A 39 -8.88 -22.02 16.65
N LEU A 40 -8.40 -20.92 17.22
CA LEU A 40 -7.94 -19.77 16.45
C LEU A 40 -6.69 -20.08 15.62
N THR A 41 -5.84 -21.03 16.06
CA THR A 41 -4.69 -21.49 15.26
C THR A 41 -5.19 -22.21 13.99
N SER A 42 -6.18 -23.09 14.14
CA SER A 42 -6.81 -23.80 13.01
C SER A 42 -7.52 -22.83 12.06
N MET A 43 -8.28 -21.87 12.61
CA MET A 43 -8.95 -20.82 11.86
C MET A 43 -7.94 -19.91 11.12
N TYR A 44 -6.84 -19.54 11.76
CA TYR A 44 -5.78 -18.75 11.15
C TYR A 44 -5.15 -19.46 9.94
N ALA A 45 -4.88 -20.76 10.04
CA ALA A 45 -4.37 -21.55 8.93
C ALA A 45 -5.36 -21.62 7.75
N ALA A 46 -6.66 -21.76 8.04
CA ALA A 46 -7.71 -21.76 7.02
C ALA A 46 -7.89 -20.38 6.36
N LEU A 47 -7.85 -19.29 7.13
CA LEU A 47 -7.90 -17.93 6.59
C LEU A 47 -6.71 -17.61 5.69
N ARG A 48 -5.50 -18.10 6.00
CA ARG A 48 -4.33 -17.94 5.12
C ARG A 48 -4.56 -18.58 3.76
N LYS A 49 -5.05 -19.83 3.73
CA LYS A 49 -5.40 -20.52 2.47
C LYS A 49 -6.45 -19.74 1.68
N ALA A 50 -7.46 -19.18 2.35
CA ALA A 50 -8.46 -18.35 1.70
C ALA A 50 -7.85 -17.05 1.14
N GLY A 51 -6.94 -16.41 1.88
CA GLY A 51 -6.27 -15.17 1.48
C GLY A 51 -5.26 -15.29 0.33
N ASP A 52 -4.84 -16.51 0.00
CA ASP A 52 -3.98 -16.83 -1.15
C ASP A 52 -4.78 -16.88 -2.47
N VAL A 53 -6.11 -17.04 -2.39
CA VAL A 53 -6.99 -17.03 -3.56
C VAL A 53 -7.59 -15.64 -3.74
N PRO A 54 -7.61 -15.09 -4.98
CA PRO A 54 -8.31 -13.85 -5.28
C PRO A 54 -9.73 -13.88 -4.73
N ARG A 55 -10.15 -12.81 -4.04
CA ARG A 55 -11.44 -12.79 -3.35
C ARG A 55 -12.59 -12.95 -4.33
N ASP A 56 -12.48 -12.40 -5.54
CA ASP A 56 -13.45 -12.58 -6.63
C ASP A 56 -13.60 -14.05 -7.10
N GLN A 57 -12.61 -14.89 -6.85
CA GLN A 57 -12.62 -16.33 -7.17
C GLN A 57 -13.04 -17.22 -5.99
N LEU A 58 -13.24 -16.64 -4.80
CA LEU A 58 -13.73 -17.36 -3.64
C LEU A 58 -15.24 -17.57 -3.72
N ASP A 59 -15.67 -18.75 -3.29
CA ASP A 59 -17.08 -19.06 -3.04
C ASP A 59 -17.68 -18.10 -1.99
N GLU A 60 -18.96 -17.78 -2.16
CA GLU A 60 -19.67 -16.82 -1.31
C GLU A 60 -19.72 -17.27 0.16
N LEU A 61 -19.89 -18.57 0.43
CA LEU A 61 -19.91 -19.10 1.80
C LEU A 61 -18.52 -19.01 2.46
N VAL A 62 -17.45 -19.17 1.68
CA VAL A 62 -16.07 -19.00 2.16
C VAL A 62 -15.83 -17.54 2.54
N LYS A 63 -16.30 -16.59 1.73
CA LYS A 63 -16.19 -15.14 2.03
C LYS A 63 -16.88 -14.79 3.34
N LEU A 64 -18.15 -15.17 3.48
CA LEU A 64 -18.96 -14.89 4.68
C LEU A 64 -18.33 -15.47 5.94
N TRP A 65 -17.84 -16.71 5.88
CA TRP A 65 -17.16 -17.34 7.01
C TRP A 65 -15.83 -16.64 7.34
N ALA A 66 -15.03 -16.30 6.32
CA ALA A 66 -13.76 -15.61 6.53
C ALA A 66 -13.94 -14.24 7.18
N ASP A 67 -14.97 -13.49 6.77
CA ASP A 67 -15.32 -12.19 7.34
C ASP A 67 -15.71 -12.31 8.82
N GLU A 68 -16.56 -13.27 9.15
CA GLU A 68 -16.96 -13.52 10.54
C GLU A 68 -15.76 -13.85 11.45
N VAL A 69 -14.89 -14.75 11.01
CA VAL A 69 -13.71 -15.17 11.80
C VAL A 69 -12.73 -14.00 11.95
N ARG A 70 -12.56 -13.19 10.90
CA ARG A 70 -11.76 -11.97 10.93
C ARG A 70 -12.32 -10.96 11.95
N ASP A 71 -13.63 -10.75 11.98
CA ASP A 71 -14.28 -9.86 12.95
C ASP A 71 -14.14 -10.36 14.39
N LEU A 72 -14.29 -11.67 14.62
CA LEU A 72 -14.07 -12.29 15.92
C LEU A 72 -12.62 -12.07 16.41
N SER A 73 -11.64 -12.13 15.52
CA SER A 73 -10.24 -11.85 15.86
C SER A 73 -10.06 -10.43 16.40
N PHE A 74 -10.74 -9.45 15.81
CA PHE A 74 -10.66 -8.05 16.24
C PHE A 74 -11.34 -7.85 17.58
N ILE A 75 -12.55 -8.39 17.77
CA ILE A 75 -13.27 -8.30 19.04
C ILE A 75 -12.43 -8.89 20.17
N MET A 76 -11.81 -10.04 19.93
CA MET A 76 -10.99 -10.68 20.94
C MET A 76 -9.69 -9.92 21.23
N GLU A 77 -9.05 -9.35 20.21
CA GLU A 77 -7.88 -8.50 20.43
C GLU A 77 -8.24 -7.22 21.21
N ASP A 78 -9.38 -6.58 20.93
CA ASP A 78 -9.86 -5.40 21.69
C ASP A 78 -10.02 -5.74 23.18
N ILE A 79 -10.57 -6.92 23.48
CA ILE A 79 -10.76 -7.42 24.84
C ILE A 79 -9.40 -7.64 25.52
N VAL A 80 -8.46 -8.31 24.86
CA VAL A 80 -7.11 -8.51 25.42
C VAL A 80 -6.40 -7.17 25.66
N ASP A 81 -6.47 -6.24 24.70
CA ASP A 81 -5.83 -4.93 24.81
C ASP A 81 -6.44 -4.08 25.94
N LYS A 82 -7.76 -4.10 26.10
CA LYS A 82 -8.47 -3.42 27.20
C LYS A 82 -7.92 -3.82 28.58
N PHE A 83 -7.52 -5.08 28.74
CA PHE A 83 -6.93 -5.55 29.99
C PHE A 83 -5.44 -5.23 30.10
N LEU A 84 -4.69 -5.21 28.99
CA LEU A 84 -3.28 -4.83 28.99
C LEU A 84 -3.07 -3.40 29.50
N VAL A 85 -3.91 -2.46 29.07
CA VAL A 85 -3.82 -1.05 29.51
C VAL A 85 -3.99 -0.91 31.03
N ARG A 86 -4.87 -1.70 31.67
CA ARG A 86 -5.12 -1.63 33.13
C ARG A 86 -3.91 -2.02 33.99
N VAL A 87 -2.85 -2.53 33.37
CA VAL A 87 -1.67 -3.09 34.01
C VAL A 87 -0.48 -2.12 33.99
N GLU A 88 -0.44 -1.19 33.05
CA GLU A 88 0.58 -0.13 32.97
C GLU A 88 0.30 0.97 34.01
N GLY A 89 0.67 0.71 35.27
CA GLY A 89 0.96 1.76 36.25
C GLY A 89 2.38 2.31 36.10
N ALA A 90 2.60 3.54 36.60
CA ALA A 90 3.77 4.43 36.43
C ALA A 90 5.18 3.80 36.62
N GLU A 91 5.72 3.15 35.59
CA GLU A 91 7.15 2.80 35.49
C GLU A 91 7.65 2.99 34.05
N PRO A 92 8.87 3.53 33.84
CA PRO A 92 9.38 3.80 32.51
C PRO A 92 10.05 2.59 31.84
N ALA A 93 10.03 2.65 30.49
CA ALA A 93 10.81 1.92 29.49
C ALA A 93 10.72 0.38 29.47
N ILE A 94 10.05 -0.16 28.45
CA ILE A 94 10.11 -1.58 28.13
C ILE A 94 10.26 -1.82 26.61
N LYS A 95 11.48 -2.19 26.19
CA LYS A 95 11.82 -2.74 24.85
C LYS A 95 10.90 -3.93 24.43
N PRO A 96 10.72 -4.19 23.12
CA PRO A 96 9.75 -5.16 22.55
C PRO A 96 9.91 -6.63 22.97
N ARG A 97 11.07 -7.06 23.52
CA ARG A 97 11.30 -8.40 24.10
C ARG A 97 10.44 -8.75 25.35
N LYS A 98 9.39 -7.99 25.65
CA LYS A 98 8.67 -8.04 26.95
C LYS A 98 7.13 -8.02 26.86
N ILE A 99 6.50 -8.40 25.73
CA ILE A 99 5.07 -8.82 25.74
C ILE A 99 4.86 -9.84 26.87
N LYS A 100 5.78 -10.78 27.02
CA LYS A 100 5.83 -11.73 28.15
C LYS A 100 5.83 -11.08 29.55
N LYS A 101 6.50 -9.93 29.75
CA LYS A 101 6.51 -9.20 31.05
C LYS A 101 5.19 -8.45 31.28
N LEU A 102 4.61 -7.87 30.23
CA LEU A 102 3.27 -7.27 30.26
C LEU A 102 2.20 -8.33 30.56
N MET A 103 2.28 -9.47 29.89
CA MET A 103 1.40 -10.62 30.14
C MET A 103 1.59 -11.19 31.54
N LYS A 104 2.81 -11.19 32.07
CA LYS A 104 3.09 -11.50 33.49
C LYS A 104 2.41 -10.55 34.47
N LYS A 105 2.43 -9.25 34.19
CA LYS A 105 1.71 -8.26 35.00
C LYS A 105 0.19 -8.39 34.80
N MET A 106 -0.30 -8.74 33.60
CA MET A 106 -1.72 -9.02 33.31
C MET A 106 -2.22 -10.27 34.01
N GLY A 107 -1.37 -11.28 34.19
CA GLY A 107 -1.63 -12.41 35.07
C GLY A 107 -2.05 -11.99 36.49
N ASN A 108 -1.55 -10.85 37.00
CA ASN A 108 -1.94 -10.33 38.31
C ASN A 108 -3.36 -9.73 38.33
N LEU A 109 -3.98 -9.43 37.19
CA LEU A 109 -5.39 -9.00 37.18
C LEU A 109 -6.34 -10.15 37.51
N PHE A 110 -5.93 -11.40 37.24
CA PHE A 110 -6.69 -12.59 37.58
C PHE A 110 -6.74 -12.87 39.08
N THR A 111 -5.90 -12.20 39.90
CA THR A 111 -5.97 -12.29 41.36
C THR A 111 -7.00 -11.32 41.96
N LYS A 112 -7.45 -10.29 41.21
CA LYS A 112 -8.45 -9.30 41.66
C LYS A 112 -9.87 -9.78 41.33
N SER A 113 -10.71 -10.01 42.36
CA SER A 113 -12.02 -10.68 42.21
C SER A 113 -12.97 -10.07 41.16
N ARG A 114 -13.16 -8.74 41.15
CA ARG A 114 -14.09 -8.07 40.21
C ARG A 114 -13.58 -8.10 38.77
N THR A 115 -12.32 -7.72 38.56
CA THR A 115 -11.68 -7.72 37.24
C THR A 115 -11.58 -9.13 36.66
N ARG A 116 -11.33 -10.14 37.50
CA ARG A 116 -11.33 -11.55 37.12
C ARG A 116 -12.68 -12.01 36.54
N HIS A 117 -13.79 -11.63 37.16
CA HIS A 117 -15.12 -12.00 36.66
C HIS A 117 -15.42 -11.34 35.32
N GLU A 118 -15.15 -10.04 35.18
CA GLU A 118 -15.27 -9.32 33.89
C GLU A 118 -14.48 -10.01 32.77
N ILE A 119 -13.21 -10.36 33.01
CA ILE A 119 -12.37 -11.06 32.03
C ILE A 119 -12.95 -12.44 31.68
N SER A 120 -13.35 -13.20 32.70
CA SER A 120 -13.88 -14.55 32.52
C SER A 120 -15.15 -14.57 31.67
N ASP A 121 -16.05 -13.62 31.89
CA ASP A 121 -17.31 -13.54 31.17
C ASP A 121 -17.08 -13.14 29.71
N GLU A 122 -16.18 -12.17 29.46
CA GLU A 122 -15.80 -11.76 28.10
C GLU A 122 -15.12 -12.91 27.32
N ILE A 123 -14.18 -13.64 27.95
CA ILE A 123 -13.52 -14.81 27.33
C ILE A 123 -14.54 -15.91 27.01
N ARG A 124 -15.45 -16.22 27.94
CA ARG A 124 -16.46 -17.27 27.72
C ARG A 124 -17.42 -16.88 26.60
N ALA A 125 -17.84 -15.62 26.52
CA ALA A 125 -18.69 -15.12 25.44
C ALA A 125 -18.00 -15.28 24.08
N ILE A 126 -16.70 -14.98 23.97
CA ILE A 126 -15.94 -15.21 22.73
C ILE A 126 -15.87 -16.69 22.38
N LYS A 127 -15.59 -17.56 23.37
CA LYS A 127 -15.53 -19.01 23.14
C LYS A 127 -16.83 -19.56 22.54
N VAL A 128 -17.98 -19.10 23.02
CA VAL A 128 -19.29 -19.47 22.46
C VAL A 128 -19.38 -19.05 20.99
N ARG A 129 -19.03 -17.80 20.67
CA ARG A 129 -19.09 -17.28 19.29
C ARG A 129 -18.13 -18.00 18.34
N VAL A 130 -16.91 -18.32 18.79
CA VAL A 130 -15.93 -19.09 18.00
C VAL A 130 -16.47 -20.48 17.70
N LYS A 131 -17.08 -21.15 18.68
CA LYS A 131 -17.72 -22.45 18.49
C LYS A 131 -18.89 -22.37 17.50
N GLU A 132 -19.75 -21.36 17.62
CA GLU A 132 -20.88 -21.15 16.70
C GLU A 132 -20.43 -20.88 15.26
N ALA A 133 -19.30 -20.19 15.06
CA ALA A 133 -18.70 -19.97 13.75
C ALA A 133 -18.15 -21.28 13.14
N ALA A 134 -17.50 -22.12 13.95
CA ALA A 134 -17.04 -23.45 13.54
C ALA A 134 -18.23 -24.38 13.21
N ASP A 135 -19.23 -24.46 14.08
CA ASP A 135 -20.41 -25.30 13.87
C ASP A 135 -21.18 -24.89 12.59
N ARG A 136 -21.27 -23.59 12.27
CA ARG A 136 -21.87 -23.13 11.01
C ARG A 136 -21.08 -23.54 9.79
N ARG A 137 -19.75 -23.40 9.84
CA ARG A 137 -18.85 -23.80 8.77
C ARG A 137 -19.06 -25.28 8.41
N ASP A 138 -19.14 -26.13 9.44
CA ASP A 138 -19.35 -27.58 9.27
C ASP A 138 -20.76 -27.88 8.74
N ARG A 139 -21.80 -27.23 9.28
CA ARG A 139 -23.19 -27.41 8.84
C ARG A 139 -23.38 -27.10 7.35
N TYR A 140 -22.73 -26.06 6.84
CA TYR A 140 -22.83 -25.65 5.43
C TYR A 140 -21.74 -26.26 4.54
N ARG A 141 -20.88 -27.14 5.08
CA ARG A 141 -19.78 -27.80 4.36
C ARG A 141 -18.92 -26.80 3.58
N VAL A 142 -18.49 -25.72 4.25
CA VAL A 142 -17.50 -24.79 3.71
C VAL A 142 -16.14 -25.51 3.66
N ASN A 143 -16.02 -26.43 2.69
CA ASN A 143 -14.89 -27.32 2.46
C ASN A 143 -14.02 -26.75 1.33
N ASP A 144 -12.72 -26.98 1.47
CA ASP A 144 -11.59 -26.62 0.60
C ASP A 144 -11.71 -25.31 -0.21
N VAL A 145 -10.71 -24.44 -0.01
CA VAL A 145 -10.55 -23.23 -0.83
C VAL A 145 -10.16 -23.66 -2.24
N VAL A 146 -11.15 -24.03 -3.05
CA VAL A 146 -10.98 -24.33 -4.47
C VAL A 146 -11.32 -23.05 -5.23
N PRO A 147 -10.38 -22.47 -5.99
CA PRO A 147 -10.68 -21.33 -6.84
C PRO A 147 -11.82 -21.70 -7.78
N VAL A 148 -12.86 -20.88 -7.85
CA VAL A 148 -13.88 -21.05 -8.88
C VAL A 148 -13.20 -20.82 -10.23
N THR A 149 -13.00 -21.89 -11.00
CA THR A 149 -12.39 -21.81 -12.33
C THR A 149 -13.38 -21.16 -13.30
N THR A 150 -13.45 -19.84 -13.29
CA THR A 150 -14.08 -19.12 -14.40
C THR A 150 -13.08 -19.11 -15.55
N SER A 151 -13.38 -19.85 -16.62
CA SER A 151 -12.60 -19.86 -17.85
C SER A 151 -12.83 -18.55 -18.62
N THR A 152 -12.45 -17.42 -18.03
CA THR A 152 -12.48 -16.13 -18.72
C THR A 152 -11.19 -15.96 -19.50
N VAL A 153 -11.31 -15.77 -20.81
CA VAL A 153 -10.18 -15.45 -21.69
C VAL A 153 -9.46 -14.21 -21.16
N ASP A 154 -8.12 -14.23 -21.10
CA ASP A 154 -7.32 -13.08 -20.69
C ASP A 154 -7.68 -11.86 -21.55
N PRO A 155 -8.19 -10.75 -20.97
CA PRO A 155 -8.59 -9.57 -21.72
C PRO A 155 -7.47 -8.97 -22.58
N ARG A 156 -6.21 -9.23 -22.24
CA ARG A 156 -5.03 -8.71 -22.96
C ARG A 156 -4.80 -9.39 -24.30
N LEU A 157 -5.35 -10.60 -24.49
CA LEU A 157 -5.13 -11.37 -25.72
C LEU A 157 -5.61 -10.63 -26.96
N LEU A 158 -6.73 -9.89 -26.86
CA LEU A 158 -7.26 -9.08 -27.96
C LEU A 158 -6.32 -7.94 -28.37
N ALA A 159 -5.51 -7.42 -27.45
CA ALA A 159 -4.57 -6.34 -27.76
C ALA A 159 -3.38 -6.79 -28.62
N LEU A 160 -3.04 -8.09 -28.61
CA LEU A 160 -1.92 -8.65 -29.36
C LEU A 160 -2.16 -8.74 -30.87
N TYR A 161 -3.42 -8.68 -31.30
CA TYR A 161 -3.84 -8.89 -32.68
C TYR A 161 -4.46 -7.65 -33.33
N LYS A 162 -4.35 -6.48 -32.70
CA LYS A 162 -4.77 -5.21 -33.32
C LYS A 162 -3.74 -4.73 -34.34
N ASP A 163 -4.22 -4.22 -35.48
CA ASP A 163 -3.36 -3.59 -36.48
C ASP A 163 -2.72 -2.32 -35.89
N ARG A 164 -1.43 -2.10 -36.17
CA ARG A 164 -0.71 -0.88 -35.78
C ARG A 164 -1.45 0.39 -36.23
N LYS A 165 -2.12 0.37 -37.38
CA LYS A 165 -2.86 1.53 -37.91
C LYS A 165 -4.03 1.98 -37.01
N GLU A 166 -4.51 1.09 -36.15
CA GLU A 166 -5.58 1.37 -35.20
C GLU A 166 -5.06 1.94 -33.86
N LEU A 167 -3.73 2.01 -33.69
CA LEU A 167 -3.10 2.47 -32.46
C LEU A 167 -2.79 3.98 -32.53
N VAL A 168 -3.12 4.69 -31.47
CA VAL A 168 -2.89 6.15 -31.35
C VAL A 168 -1.75 6.40 -30.36
N GLY A 169 -0.89 7.38 -30.67
CA GLY A 169 0.12 7.88 -29.73
C GLY A 169 1.33 6.99 -29.48
N ILE A 170 1.51 5.93 -30.28
CA ILE A 170 2.63 5.00 -30.11
C ILE A 170 3.89 5.38 -30.89
N ASP A 171 3.79 6.27 -31.90
CA ASP A 171 4.86 6.48 -32.88
C ASP A 171 6.16 7.02 -32.27
N GLY A 172 6.08 7.95 -31.33
CA GLY A 172 7.26 8.48 -30.65
C GLY A 172 8.02 7.41 -29.88
N ALA A 173 7.31 6.61 -29.07
CA ALA A 173 7.90 5.51 -28.31
C ALA A 173 8.41 4.39 -29.23
N PHE A 174 7.67 4.08 -30.29
CA PHE A 174 8.03 3.09 -31.29
C PHE A 174 9.34 3.42 -32.01
N ASN A 175 9.49 4.68 -32.47
CA ASN A 175 10.69 5.13 -33.14
C ASN A 175 11.89 5.06 -32.19
N LYS A 176 11.74 5.58 -30.96
CA LYS A 176 12.82 5.55 -29.96
C LYS A 176 13.26 4.13 -29.61
N LEU A 177 12.34 3.18 -29.43
CA LEU A 177 12.68 1.78 -29.19
C LEU A 177 13.38 1.14 -30.41
N THR A 178 12.95 1.48 -31.62
CA THR A 178 13.58 0.99 -32.85
C THR A 178 15.01 1.52 -32.96
N ASP A 179 15.25 2.77 -32.60
CA ASP A 179 16.58 3.38 -32.58
C ASP A 179 17.47 2.72 -31.52
N MET A 180 16.96 2.48 -30.31
CA MET A 180 17.69 1.77 -29.24
C MET A 180 18.06 0.33 -29.63
N LEU A 181 17.19 -0.35 -30.38
CA LEU A 181 17.45 -1.71 -30.89
C LEU A 181 18.33 -1.73 -32.14
N SER A 182 18.55 -0.60 -32.79
CA SER A 182 19.41 -0.52 -33.98
C SER A 182 20.89 -0.61 -33.58
N ASP A 183 21.70 -1.14 -34.47
CA ASP A 183 23.15 -0.97 -34.38
C ASP A 183 23.44 0.47 -34.80
N GLY A 184 23.72 1.37 -33.85
CA GLY A 184 24.07 2.74 -34.18
C GLY A 184 25.28 2.77 -35.12
N ASP A 185 25.45 3.84 -35.89
CA ASP A 185 26.44 3.97 -36.98
C ASP A 185 27.91 3.66 -36.59
N ASN A 186 28.22 3.50 -35.30
CA ASN A 186 29.56 3.25 -34.76
C ASN A 186 29.71 1.95 -33.92
N ASP A 187 28.67 1.10 -33.80
CA ASP A 187 28.73 -0.09 -32.94
C ASP A 187 29.21 -1.33 -33.73
N VAL A 188 30.54 -1.48 -33.82
CA VAL A 188 31.22 -2.60 -34.49
C VAL A 188 31.01 -3.93 -33.72
N SER A 189 30.52 -3.87 -32.47
CA SER A 189 30.64 -4.99 -31.53
C SER A 189 29.69 -6.16 -31.76
N LYS A 190 28.63 -6.04 -32.60
CA LYS A 190 27.60 -7.07 -32.85
C LYS A 190 27.07 -7.79 -31.60
N LYS A 191 27.21 -7.21 -30.41
CA LYS A 191 26.84 -7.85 -29.14
C LYS A 191 25.33 -8.00 -29.00
N LEU A 192 24.93 -8.94 -28.15
CA LEU A 192 23.57 -9.04 -27.66
C LEU A 192 23.14 -7.75 -26.95
N LYS A 193 22.01 -7.16 -27.36
CA LYS A 193 21.37 -6.04 -26.65
C LYS A 193 20.06 -6.50 -26.02
N ILE A 194 19.88 -6.14 -24.75
CA ILE A 194 18.65 -6.42 -24.00
C ILE A 194 18.01 -5.10 -23.60
N LEU A 195 16.77 -4.93 -24.01
CA LEU A 195 15.95 -3.75 -23.73
C LEU A 195 14.75 -4.14 -22.88
N SER A 196 14.48 -3.42 -21.81
CA SER A 196 13.33 -3.66 -20.94
C SER A 196 12.36 -2.48 -21.00
N ILE A 197 11.13 -2.74 -21.43
CA ILE A 197 10.02 -1.78 -21.41
C ILE A 197 9.33 -1.86 -20.05
N PHE A 198 9.47 -0.79 -19.27
CA PHE A 198 8.95 -0.67 -17.92
C PHE A 198 7.80 0.34 -17.83
N GLY A 199 6.80 0.04 -16.99
CA GLY A 199 5.69 0.94 -16.67
C GLY A 199 4.49 0.21 -16.06
N PHE A 200 3.55 0.92 -15.46
CA PHE A 200 2.39 0.32 -14.79
C PHE A 200 1.38 -0.33 -15.76
N GLY A 201 0.40 -1.05 -15.20
CA GLY A 201 -0.64 -1.74 -15.97
C GLY A 201 -1.48 -0.80 -16.81
N GLY A 202 -1.80 -1.19 -18.05
CA GLY A 202 -2.68 -0.39 -18.94
C GLY A 202 -1.98 0.67 -19.81
N LEU A 203 -0.67 0.93 -19.63
CA LEU A 203 0.10 1.86 -20.46
C LEU A 203 0.33 1.41 -21.92
N GLY A 204 0.05 0.15 -22.26
CA GLY A 204 0.24 -0.37 -23.62
C GLY A 204 1.63 -0.97 -23.91
N LYS A 205 2.38 -1.37 -22.88
CA LYS A 205 3.70 -2.03 -23.03
C LYS A 205 3.69 -3.21 -23.99
N THR A 206 2.79 -4.17 -23.76
CA THR A 206 2.59 -5.34 -24.63
C THR A 206 2.29 -4.93 -26.07
N THR A 207 1.41 -3.94 -26.25
CA THR A 207 1.05 -3.38 -27.56
C THR A 207 2.25 -2.76 -28.27
N LEU A 208 3.05 -1.97 -27.56
CA LEU A 208 4.26 -1.33 -28.09
C LEU A 208 5.33 -2.37 -28.44
N ALA A 209 5.59 -3.32 -27.56
CA ALA A 209 6.54 -4.42 -27.80
C ALA A 209 6.12 -5.25 -29.02
N LYS A 210 4.81 -5.53 -29.16
CA LYS A 210 4.26 -6.26 -30.29
C LYS A 210 4.40 -5.49 -31.60
N ALA A 211 4.15 -4.18 -31.60
CA ALA A 211 4.35 -3.34 -32.77
C ALA A 211 5.82 -3.34 -33.24
N VAL A 212 6.76 -3.19 -32.30
CA VAL A 212 8.21 -3.27 -32.59
C VAL A 212 8.59 -4.66 -33.11
N TYR A 213 8.07 -5.72 -32.49
CA TYR A 213 8.27 -7.10 -32.93
C TYR A 213 7.84 -7.32 -34.38
N ASP A 214 6.62 -6.94 -34.72
CA ASP A 214 6.08 -7.16 -36.06
C ASP A 214 6.83 -6.36 -37.14
N LYS A 215 7.41 -5.21 -36.78
CA LYS A 215 8.26 -4.42 -37.69
C LYS A 215 9.63 -5.07 -37.93
N LEU A 216 10.28 -5.55 -36.87
CA LEU A 216 11.69 -5.93 -36.92
C LEU A 216 11.92 -7.42 -37.17
N ARG A 217 10.96 -8.31 -36.85
CA ARG A 217 11.14 -9.77 -36.91
C ARG A 217 11.70 -10.30 -38.24
N GLY A 218 11.36 -9.67 -39.37
CA GLY A 218 11.83 -10.08 -40.69
C GLY A 218 13.33 -9.81 -40.97
N GLN A 219 14.03 -9.14 -40.06
CA GLN A 219 15.46 -8.82 -40.17
C GLN A 219 16.37 -9.84 -39.43
N TYR A 220 15.76 -10.84 -38.80
CA TYR A 220 16.41 -11.84 -37.95
C TYR A 220 16.17 -13.24 -38.52
N ASP A 221 17.10 -14.16 -38.28
CA ASP A 221 17.01 -15.55 -38.76
C ASP A 221 15.88 -16.31 -38.06
N CYS A 222 15.63 -15.97 -36.80
CA CYS A 222 14.53 -16.49 -36.01
C CYS A 222 14.02 -15.44 -35.03
N SER A 223 12.76 -15.55 -34.65
CA SER A 223 12.13 -14.60 -33.74
C SER A 223 10.97 -15.22 -32.99
N ALA A 224 10.75 -14.80 -31.76
CA ALA A 224 9.63 -15.27 -30.94
C ALA A 224 9.01 -14.13 -30.15
N PHE A 225 7.69 -14.18 -29.97
CA PHE A 225 6.97 -13.32 -29.04
C PHE A 225 6.27 -14.22 -28.01
N VAL A 226 6.70 -14.14 -26.76
CA VAL A 226 6.35 -15.10 -25.73
C VAL A 226 5.70 -14.40 -24.54
N PRO A 227 4.38 -14.54 -24.36
CA PRO A 227 3.69 -14.04 -23.17
C PRO A 227 3.95 -14.97 -21.99
N VAL A 228 4.50 -14.42 -20.90
CA VAL A 228 4.83 -15.18 -19.68
C VAL A 228 3.58 -15.37 -18.81
N GLY A 229 2.83 -14.29 -18.58
CA GLY A 229 1.71 -14.27 -17.64
C GLY A 229 2.15 -14.34 -16.17
N ARG A 230 1.16 -14.39 -15.26
CA ARG A 230 1.40 -14.16 -13.83
C ARG A 230 2.01 -15.34 -13.07
N ASN A 231 1.69 -16.58 -13.47
CA ASN A 231 2.19 -17.78 -12.79
C ASN A 231 2.81 -18.75 -13.81
N PRO A 232 3.93 -18.36 -14.44
CA PRO A 232 4.54 -19.14 -15.51
C PRO A 232 5.25 -20.37 -14.93
N SER A 233 4.98 -21.53 -15.51
CA SER A 233 5.92 -22.65 -15.41
C SER A 233 7.16 -22.27 -16.22
N LEU A 234 8.34 -22.25 -15.59
CA LEU A 234 9.62 -21.99 -16.29
C LEU A 234 9.78 -22.93 -17.49
N LYS A 235 9.46 -24.22 -17.30
CA LYS A 235 9.42 -25.21 -18.38
C LYS A 235 8.52 -24.76 -19.52
N LYS A 236 7.28 -24.35 -19.24
CA LYS A 236 6.36 -23.85 -20.27
C LYS A 236 6.95 -22.64 -21.00
N LEU A 237 7.53 -21.68 -20.28
CA LEU A 237 8.14 -20.51 -20.88
C LEU A 237 9.28 -20.87 -21.85
N LEU A 238 10.20 -21.75 -21.43
CA LEU A 238 11.28 -22.23 -22.30
C LEU A 238 10.74 -22.99 -23.52
N MET A 239 9.68 -23.78 -23.35
CA MET A 239 9.00 -24.46 -24.45
C MET A 239 8.36 -23.46 -25.42
N ASP A 240 7.68 -22.42 -24.92
CA ASP A 240 7.04 -21.40 -25.74
C ASP A 240 8.08 -20.57 -26.53
N ILE A 241 9.26 -20.30 -25.95
CA ILE A 241 10.40 -19.68 -26.67
C ILE A 241 10.88 -20.61 -27.79
N LEU A 242 11.18 -21.87 -27.47
CA LEU A 242 11.67 -22.85 -28.44
C LEU A 242 10.66 -23.02 -29.59
N CYS A 243 9.38 -23.03 -29.24
CA CYS A 243 8.30 -23.11 -30.21
C CYS A 243 8.15 -21.89 -31.08
N GLY A 244 8.37 -20.70 -30.53
CA GLY A 244 8.32 -19.45 -31.29
C GLY A 244 9.45 -19.35 -32.32
N ILE A 245 10.66 -19.81 -31.98
CA ILE A 245 11.84 -19.71 -32.85
C ILE A 245 11.94 -20.86 -33.87
N ASP A 246 11.36 -22.03 -33.58
CA ASP A 246 11.33 -23.19 -34.48
C ASP A 246 10.00 -23.98 -34.39
N ASN A 247 9.16 -23.80 -35.40
CA ASN A 247 7.86 -24.49 -35.51
C ASN A 247 7.98 -26.02 -35.68
N GLN A 248 9.10 -26.55 -36.19
CA GLN A 248 9.28 -28.00 -36.38
C GLN A 248 9.59 -28.69 -35.05
N MET A 249 10.32 -28.01 -34.16
CA MET A 249 10.65 -28.52 -32.83
C MET A 249 9.40 -28.70 -31.96
N CYS A 250 8.35 -27.87 -32.11
CA CYS A 250 7.08 -28.03 -31.37
C CYS A 250 6.34 -29.34 -31.63
N GLN A 251 6.50 -29.91 -32.82
CA GLN A 251 5.74 -31.08 -33.25
C GLN A 251 6.34 -32.37 -32.71
N ASN A 252 7.51 -32.31 -32.08
CA ASN A 252 8.13 -33.45 -31.42
C ASN A 252 7.38 -33.80 -30.13
N SER A 253 6.72 -34.96 -30.13
CA SER A 253 5.98 -35.53 -29.00
C SER A 253 6.80 -35.71 -27.71
N ASN A 254 8.14 -35.68 -27.79
CA ASN A 254 9.04 -35.80 -26.64
C ASN A 254 9.35 -34.48 -25.91
N LEU A 255 8.91 -33.31 -26.40
CA LEU A 255 9.26 -32.02 -25.80
C LEU A 255 8.72 -31.88 -24.36
N SER A 256 7.52 -32.39 -24.10
CA SER A 256 6.87 -32.35 -22.78
C SER A 256 7.55 -33.21 -21.72
N ALA A 257 8.41 -34.15 -22.12
CA ALA A 257 9.19 -34.99 -21.22
C ALA A 257 10.53 -34.37 -20.79
N LEU A 258 10.99 -33.31 -21.48
CA LEU A 258 12.27 -32.65 -21.17
C LEU A 258 12.19 -31.88 -19.85
N ASP A 259 13.29 -31.88 -19.10
CA ASP A 259 13.47 -30.98 -17.96
C ASP A 259 13.95 -29.60 -18.42
N GLU A 260 14.00 -28.64 -17.50
CA GLU A 260 14.38 -27.26 -17.78
C GLU A 260 15.81 -27.15 -18.31
N ARG A 261 16.74 -27.99 -17.80
CA ARG A 261 18.14 -27.99 -18.23
C ARG A 261 18.28 -28.38 -19.69
N LEU A 262 17.63 -29.47 -20.10
CA LEU A 262 17.68 -29.94 -21.49
C LEU A 262 17.02 -28.96 -22.46
N LEU A 263 15.97 -28.25 -22.01
CA LEU A 263 15.37 -27.17 -22.80
C LEU A 263 16.34 -25.98 -22.98
N ILE A 264 17.04 -25.60 -21.91
CA ILE A 264 18.09 -24.57 -21.97
C ILE A 264 19.20 -25.00 -22.94
N ASP A 265 19.72 -26.21 -22.82
CA ASP A 265 20.82 -26.72 -23.67
C ASP A 265 20.42 -26.71 -25.15
N LYS A 266 19.20 -27.14 -25.48
CA LYS A 266 18.66 -27.09 -26.85
C LYS A 266 18.50 -25.68 -27.39
N LEU A 267 17.98 -24.76 -26.58
CA LEU A 267 17.86 -23.36 -26.97
C LEU A 267 19.24 -22.75 -27.27
N ARG A 268 20.22 -23.03 -26.43
CA ARG A 268 21.59 -22.55 -26.62
C ARG A 268 22.19 -23.08 -27.93
N GLU A 269 22.09 -24.39 -28.17
CA GLU A 269 22.58 -25.03 -29.40
C GLU A 269 21.95 -24.41 -30.65
N PHE A 270 20.63 -24.17 -30.64
CA PHE A 270 19.93 -23.57 -31.77
C PHE A 270 20.31 -22.10 -32.01
N LEU A 271 20.47 -21.33 -30.94
CA LEU A 271 20.75 -19.89 -31.01
C LEU A 271 22.23 -19.57 -31.29
N GLU A 272 23.17 -20.50 -31.06
CA GLU A 272 24.62 -20.29 -31.14
C GLU A 272 25.07 -19.64 -32.47
N SER A 273 24.45 -19.98 -33.60
CA SER A 273 24.83 -19.49 -34.92
C SER A 273 23.76 -18.62 -35.60
N LYS A 274 22.79 -18.09 -34.86
CA LYS A 274 21.61 -17.41 -35.41
C LYS A 274 21.48 -15.98 -34.90
N ARG A 275 21.20 -15.04 -35.79
CA ARG A 275 20.73 -13.71 -35.39
C ARG A 275 19.27 -13.80 -34.97
N TYR A 276 18.97 -13.60 -33.70
CA TYR A 276 17.62 -13.81 -33.15
C TYR A 276 17.01 -12.54 -32.56
N PHE A 277 15.68 -12.44 -32.62
CA PHE A 277 14.91 -11.42 -31.91
C PHE A 277 13.79 -12.03 -31.06
N ILE A 278 13.96 -12.00 -29.75
CA ILE A 278 13.00 -12.61 -28.80
C ILE A 278 12.35 -11.51 -27.95
N VAL A 279 11.03 -11.51 -27.90
CA VAL A 279 10.25 -10.67 -27.00
C VAL A 279 9.65 -11.52 -25.90
N ILE A 280 9.95 -11.19 -24.65
CA ILE A 280 9.43 -11.87 -23.46
C ILE A 280 8.49 -10.88 -22.75
N ASP A 281 7.19 -11.11 -22.89
CA ASP A 281 6.16 -10.18 -22.46
C ASP A 281 5.64 -10.51 -21.05
N ASP A 282 5.57 -9.47 -20.21
CA ASP A 282 4.97 -9.45 -18.87
C ASP A 282 5.71 -10.33 -17.84
N ILE A 283 6.98 -10.02 -17.57
CA ILE A 283 7.82 -10.71 -16.58
C ILE A 283 7.55 -10.18 -15.17
N TRP A 284 7.30 -11.10 -14.23
CA TRP A 284 6.97 -10.80 -12.82
C TRP A 284 8.08 -11.12 -11.81
N ASP A 285 9.03 -11.99 -12.16
CA ASP A 285 10.01 -12.52 -11.21
C ASP A 285 11.45 -12.44 -11.73
N THR A 286 12.39 -12.07 -10.84
CA THR A 286 13.79 -11.88 -11.21
C THR A 286 14.59 -13.18 -11.33
N GLU A 287 14.22 -14.22 -10.60
CA GLU A 287 14.86 -15.54 -10.67
C GLU A 287 14.45 -16.29 -11.95
N ILE A 288 13.18 -16.17 -12.35
CA ILE A 288 12.70 -16.66 -13.65
C ILE A 288 13.50 -15.99 -14.78
N TRP A 289 13.65 -14.67 -14.73
CA TRP A 289 14.44 -13.95 -15.72
C TRP A 289 15.90 -14.43 -15.77
N LYS A 290 16.58 -14.55 -14.62
CA LYS A 290 17.95 -15.07 -14.53
C LYS A 290 18.10 -16.47 -15.15
N THR A 291 17.09 -17.32 -14.96
CA THR A 291 17.13 -18.68 -15.49
C THR A 291 16.89 -18.70 -16.99
N VAL A 292 15.98 -17.86 -17.49
CA VAL A 292 15.73 -17.70 -18.93
C VAL A 292 16.95 -17.14 -19.65
N THR A 293 17.68 -16.18 -19.06
CA THR A 293 18.91 -15.65 -19.68
C THR A 293 20.02 -16.69 -19.80
N CYS A 294 20.01 -17.77 -19.00
CA CYS A 294 20.92 -18.91 -19.23
C CYS A 294 20.72 -19.58 -20.59
N ALA A 295 19.51 -19.52 -21.16
CA ALA A 295 19.20 -20.07 -22.50
C ALA A 295 19.57 -19.13 -23.66
N LEU A 296 19.76 -17.83 -23.39
CA LEU A 296 19.96 -16.81 -24.41
C LEU A 296 21.45 -16.52 -24.59
N VAL A 297 21.99 -16.84 -25.77
CA VAL A 297 23.44 -16.82 -26.05
C VAL A 297 23.86 -15.49 -26.67
N ASP A 298 24.88 -14.84 -26.12
CA ASP A 298 25.59 -13.77 -26.81
C ASP A 298 26.55 -14.37 -27.84
N ASN A 299 26.08 -14.48 -29.06
CA ASN A 299 26.78 -15.10 -30.19
C ASN A 299 27.44 -14.08 -31.12
N ASN A 300 27.52 -12.81 -30.72
CA ASN A 300 28.01 -11.71 -31.56
C ASN A 300 27.34 -11.62 -32.95
N CYS A 301 26.08 -12.05 -33.07
CA CYS A 301 25.29 -11.97 -34.31
C CYS A 301 24.32 -10.79 -34.33
N ALA A 302 24.55 -9.76 -33.49
CA ALA A 302 23.67 -8.61 -33.33
C ALA A 302 22.22 -9.02 -32.98
N SER A 303 22.09 -10.01 -32.11
CA SER A 303 20.81 -10.50 -31.59
C SER A 303 20.20 -9.48 -30.61
N ARG A 304 18.87 -9.54 -30.46
CA ARG A 304 18.09 -8.62 -29.62
C ARG A 304 17.11 -9.36 -28.73
N ILE A 305 16.95 -8.83 -27.52
CA ILE A 305 15.91 -9.28 -26.60
C ILE A 305 15.14 -8.06 -26.10
N THR A 306 13.82 -8.13 -26.14
CA THR A 306 12.96 -7.14 -25.50
C THR A 306 12.15 -7.81 -24.40
N ALA A 307 12.26 -7.31 -23.18
CA ALA A 307 11.41 -7.71 -22.06
C ALA A 307 10.35 -6.64 -21.78
N THR A 308 9.15 -7.02 -21.35
CA THR A 308 8.20 -6.07 -20.76
C THR A 308 7.92 -6.43 -19.31
N THR A 309 7.80 -5.44 -18.43
CA THR A 309 7.51 -5.67 -17.01
C THR A 309 6.86 -4.46 -16.35
N ARG A 310 6.15 -4.70 -15.24
CA ARG A 310 5.59 -3.66 -14.36
C ARG A 310 6.50 -3.35 -13.17
N ILE A 311 7.58 -4.11 -13.01
CA ILE A 311 8.43 -4.12 -11.83
C ILE A 311 9.78 -3.54 -12.21
N LEU A 312 10.14 -2.40 -11.61
CA LEU A 312 11.35 -1.66 -11.94
C LEU A 312 12.62 -2.51 -11.70
N ASP A 313 12.62 -3.31 -10.64
CA ASP A 313 13.76 -4.16 -10.29
C ASP A 313 13.97 -5.29 -11.30
N VAL A 314 12.89 -5.84 -11.88
CA VAL A 314 12.97 -6.79 -13.00
C VAL A 314 13.55 -6.08 -14.21
N ALA A 315 13.09 -4.87 -14.52
CA ALA A 315 13.56 -4.11 -15.68
C ALA A 315 15.06 -3.79 -15.60
N LYS A 316 15.53 -3.31 -14.44
CA LYS A 316 16.94 -2.98 -14.19
C LYS A 316 17.86 -4.21 -14.28
N LYS A 317 17.38 -5.38 -13.85
CA LYS A 317 18.12 -6.66 -13.97
C LYS A 317 18.07 -7.22 -15.39
N ALA A 318 17.08 -6.84 -16.20
CA ALA A 318 16.93 -7.33 -17.56
C ALA A 318 17.91 -6.69 -18.54
N GLY A 319 18.05 -5.37 -18.52
CA GLY A 319 18.96 -4.67 -19.44
C GLY A 319 18.74 -3.17 -19.41
N GLU A 320 18.96 -2.53 -20.55
CA GLU A 320 18.68 -1.09 -20.70
C GLU A 320 17.19 -0.83 -20.48
N VAL A 321 16.84 0.15 -19.65
CA VAL A 321 15.43 0.39 -19.26
C VAL A 321 14.83 1.51 -20.08
N TYR A 322 13.78 1.20 -20.82
CA TYR A 322 12.88 2.17 -21.42
C TYR A 322 11.64 2.34 -20.54
N ARG A 323 11.51 3.50 -19.88
CA ARG A 323 10.31 3.85 -19.13
C ARG A 323 9.24 4.36 -20.10
N LEU A 324 8.14 3.62 -20.20
CA LEU A 324 6.98 4.04 -20.98
C LEU A 324 6.18 5.07 -20.17
N GLU A 325 6.06 6.27 -20.72
CA GLU A 325 5.30 7.36 -20.11
C GLU A 325 3.82 7.34 -20.55
N PRO A 326 2.91 7.92 -19.75
CA PRO A 326 1.53 8.16 -20.18
C PRO A 326 1.46 9.04 -21.44
N LEU A 327 0.35 8.95 -22.16
CA LEU A 327 0.08 9.79 -23.32
C LEU A 327 0.00 11.27 -22.94
N SER A 328 0.44 12.15 -23.84
CA SER A 328 0.19 13.58 -23.71
C SER A 328 -1.30 13.89 -23.75
N HIS A 329 -1.70 15.08 -23.29
CA HIS A 329 -3.09 15.50 -23.34
C HIS A 329 -3.68 15.39 -24.75
N ASP A 330 -2.97 15.88 -25.76
CA ASP A 330 -3.42 15.88 -27.17
C ASP A 330 -3.63 14.45 -27.71
N LEU A 331 -2.68 13.55 -27.43
CA LEU A 331 -2.78 12.14 -27.85
C LEU A 331 -3.89 11.40 -27.08
N SER A 332 -4.11 11.78 -25.82
CA SER A 332 -5.18 11.21 -24.99
C SER A 332 -6.55 11.62 -25.53
N GLU A 333 -6.70 12.89 -25.90
CA GLU A 333 -7.90 13.42 -26.54
C GLU A 333 -8.16 12.76 -27.90
N GLU A 334 -7.13 12.63 -28.73
CA GLU A 334 -7.22 11.93 -30.02
C GLU A 334 -7.69 10.47 -29.85
N LEU A 335 -7.11 9.74 -28.89
CA LEU A 335 -7.50 8.35 -28.62
C LEU A 335 -8.95 8.25 -28.11
N PHE A 336 -9.35 9.15 -27.22
CA PHE A 336 -10.70 9.21 -26.66
C PHE A 336 -11.75 9.47 -27.74
N GLN A 337 -11.53 10.48 -28.57
CA GLN A 337 -12.44 10.83 -29.68
C GLN A 337 -12.50 9.72 -30.73
N THR A 338 -11.35 9.13 -31.08
CA THR A 338 -11.28 8.00 -32.02
C THR A 338 -12.15 6.84 -31.53
N ARG A 339 -12.11 6.54 -30.22
CA ARG A 339 -12.89 5.46 -29.63
C ARG A 339 -14.38 5.80 -29.51
N LEU A 340 -14.74 7.04 -29.19
CA LEU A 340 -16.12 7.50 -29.08
C LEU A 340 -16.87 7.56 -30.42
N PHE A 341 -16.22 8.12 -31.45
CA PHE A 341 -16.89 8.48 -32.71
C PHE A 341 -16.47 7.61 -33.89
N GLY A 342 -15.53 6.68 -33.70
CA GLY A 342 -15.08 5.76 -34.74
C GLY A 342 -14.27 6.44 -35.85
N GLY A 343 -13.48 7.47 -35.51
CA GLY A 343 -12.51 8.10 -36.43
C GLY A 343 -12.18 9.58 -36.11
N LYS A 344 -11.05 10.06 -36.62
CA LYS A 344 -10.43 11.36 -36.29
C LYS A 344 -11.26 12.63 -36.58
N ASN A 345 -12.37 12.55 -37.32
CA ASN A 345 -13.11 13.72 -37.83
C ASN A 345 -14.64 13.66 -37.62
N LYS A 346 -15.13 12.88 -36.65
CA LYS A 346 -16.57 12.70 -36.39
C LYS A 346 -17.03 13.35 -35.08
N CYS A 347 -16.35 14.40 -34.63
CA CYS A 347 -16.74 15.10 -33.41
C CYS A 347 -17.94 16.03 -33.70
N PRO A 348 -19.08 15.90 -33.01
CA PRO A 348 -20.10 16.93 -33.05
C PRO A 348 -19.51 18.22 -32.48
N HIS A 349 -19.72 19.36 -33.16
CA HIS A 349 -19.17 20.67 -32.78
C HIS A 349 -19.68 21.21 -31.43
N ASP A 350 -20.60 20.50 -30.75
CA ASP A 350 -21.30 20.96 -29.55
C ASP A 350 -20.91 20.24 -28.25
N LEU A 351 -19.84 19.44 -28.22
CA LEU A 351 -19.42 18.76 -26.99
C LEU A 351 -18.55 19.68 -26.09
N PRO A 352 -18.95 19.98 -24.84
CA PRO A 352 -18.20 20.92 -24.00
C PRO A 352 -16.79 20.41 -23.68
N THR A 353 -15.76 21.15 -24.13
CA THR A 353 -14.34 20.84 -23.90
C THR A 353 -14.00 20.55 -22.43
N MET A 354 -14.70 21.22 -21.52
CA MET A 354 -14.53 21.01 -20.08
C MET A 354 -14.94 19.61 -19.59
N ALA A 355 -15.90 18.95 -20.23
CA ALA A 355 -16.45 17.70 -19.72
C ALA A 355 -15.56 16.49 -20.02
N TYR A 356 -15.06 16.34 -21.25
CA TYR A 356 -14.06 15.30 -21.54
C TYR A 356 -12.69 15.65 -20.96
N GLY A 357 -12.33 16.93 -20.81
CA GLY A 357 -11.10 17.34 -20.12
C GLY A 357 -11.00 16.77 -18.70
N LYS A 358 -12.10 16.80 -17.93
CA LYS A 358 -12.15 16.17 -16.60
C LYS A 358 -12.01 14.64 -16.66
N ILE A 359 -12.62 13.98 -17.64
CA ILE A 359 -12.52 12.53 -17.82
C ILE A 359 -11.08 12.14 -18.20
N LEU A 360 -10.46 12.87 -19.12
CA LEU A 360 -9.08 12.66 -19.55
C LEU A 360 -8.08 12.91 -18.41
N HIS A 361 -8.34 13.92 -17.57
CA HIS A 361 -7.57 14.16 -16.36
C HIS A 361 -7.55 12.92 -15.45
N LYS A 362 -8.72 12.33 -15.17
CA LYS A 362 -8.82 11.09 -14.38
C LYS A 362 -8.12 9.90 -15.02
N CYS A 363 -8.12 9.85 -16.35
CA CYS A 363 -7.42 8.80 -17.07
C CYS A 363 -5.89 8.93 -16.96
N GLY A 364 -5.36 10.10 -16.60
CA GLY A 364 -3.92 10.31 -16.38
C GLY A 364 -3.05 9.98 -17.59
N GLY A 365 -3.60 10.09 -18.81
CA GLY A 365 -2.91 9.70 -20.05
C GLY A 365 -2.79 8.19 -20.28
N VAL A 366 -3.49 7.36 -19.50
CA VAL A 366 -3.38 5.89 -19.60
C VAL A 366 -4.29 5.35 -20.70
N PRO A 367 -3.74 4.72 -21.77
CA PRO A 367 -4.53 4.28 -22.92
C PRO A 367 -5.69 3.36 -22.55
N LEU A 368 -5.48 2.39 -21.66
CA LEU A 368 -6.54 1.48 -21.22
C LEU A 368 -7.69 2.23 -20.52
N ALA A 369 -7.38 3.19 -19.65
CA ALA A 369 -8.37 4.02 -18.96
C ALA A 369 -9.20 4.82 -19.96
N ILE A 370 -8.51 5.48 -20.90
CA ILE A 370 -9.12 6.31 -21.94
C ILE A 370 -10.08 5.48 -22.79
N ILE A 371 -9.64 4.30 -23.24
CA ILE A 371 -10.45 3.39 -24.05
C ILE A 371 -11.68 2.91 -23.27
N THR A 372 -11.51 2.55 -21.99
CA THR A 372 -12.61 2.10 -21.13
C THR A 372 -13.63 3.21 -20.89
N MET A 373 -13.19 4.41 -20.53
CA MET A 373 -14.07 5.55 -20.30
C MET A 373 -14.80 5.97 -21.58
N ALA A 374 -14.10 6.00 -22.72
CA ALA A 374 -14.73 6.25 -24.01
C ALA A 374 -15.81 5.19 -24.29
N SER A 375 -15.49 3.90 -24.12
CA SER A 375 -16.42 2.80 -24.37
C SER A 375 -17.64 2.80 -23.45
N LEU A 376 -17.50 3.28 -22.20
CA LEU A 376 -18.61 3.49 -21.26
C LEU A 376 -19.56 4.59 -21.72
N LEU A 377 -19.02 5.64 -22.34
CA LEU A 377 -19.74 6.85 -22.72
C LEU A 377 -20.29 6.81 -24.15
N VAL A 378 -19.90 5.83 -24.96
CA VAL A 378 -20.46 5.61 -26.31
C VAL A 378 -21.99 5.60 -26.22
N ASN A 379 -22.62 6.47 -27.03
CA ASN A 379 -24.08 6.63 -27.12
C ASN A 379 -24.79 7.03 -25.81
N LYS A 380 -24.09 7.59 -24.83
CA LYS A 380 -24.69 8.08 -23.57
C LYS A 380 -24.99 9.59 -23.62
N PRO A 381 -26.13 10.04 -23.05
CA PRO A 381 -26.47 11.47 -22.98
C PRO A 381 -25.55 12.23 -22.03
N MET A 382 -25.43 13.55 -22.20
CA MET A 382 -24.48 14.40 -21.47
C MET A 382 -24.67 14.37 -19.95
N ASP A 383 -25.91 14.26 -19.48
CA ASP A 383 -26.21 14.17 -18.04
C ASP A 383 -25.53 12.95 -17.39
N PHE A 384 -25.35 11.87 -18.14
CA PHE A 384 -24.64 10.68 -17.68
C PHE A 384 -23.14 10.94 -17.50
N TRP A 385 -22.54 11.78 -18.33
CA TRP A 385 -21.11 12.11 -18.26
C TRP A 385 -20.80 12.81 -16.93
N SER A 386 -21.73 13.62 -16.42
CA SER A 386 -21.60 14.28 -15.12
C SER A 386 -21.49 13.29 -13.96
N LYS A 387 -22.19 12.16 -14.03
CA LYS A 387 -22.06 11.10 -13.01
C LYS A 387 -20.68 10.46 -13.06
N VAL A 388 -20.17 10.21 -14.27
CA VAL A 388 -18.88 9.56 -14.50
C VAL A 388 -17.71 10.43 -14.03
N TYR A 389 -17.64 11.72 -14.41
CA TYR A 389 -16.54 12.57 -13.96
C TYR A 389 -16.68 13.03 -12.49
N ASN A 390 -17.85 12.94 -11.86
CA ASN A 390 -18.00 13.21 -10.43
C ASN A 390 -17.75 11.96 -9.56
N SER A 391 -17.75 10.75 -10.13
CA SER A 391 -17.46 9.51 -9.42
C SER A 391 -15.97 9.21 -9.36
N ILE A 392 -15.53 8.45 -8.36
CA ILE A 392 -14.14 7.97 -8.29
C ILE A 392 -13.90 6.97 -9.42
N GLY A 393 -12.85 7.18 -10.23
CA GLY A 393 -12.48 6.33 -11.37
C GLY A 393 -13.63 6.02 -12.34
N PHE A 394 -14.06 4.75 -12.42
CA PHE A 394 -15.05 4.28 -13.40
C PHE A 394 -16.51 4.34 -12.91
N GLY A 395 -16.74 4.59 -11.60
CA GLY A 395 -18.07 4.58 -11.00
C GLY A 395 -18.68 3.18 -10.79
N HIS A 396 -19.97 3.12 -10.46
CA HIS A 396 -20.71 1.90 -10.08
C HIS A 396 -21.41 1.19 -11.25
N GLU A 397 -21.00 1.47 -12.49
CA GLU A 397 -21.71 1.00 -13.68
C GLU A 397 -21.22 -0.37 -14.15
N ASP A 398 -22.16 -1.23 -14.50
CA ASP A 398 -21.89 -2.56 -15.06
C ASP A 398 -21.53 -2.44 -16.55
N ASN A 399 -20.25 -2.55 -16.86
CA ASN A 399 -19.75 -2.58 -18.23
C ASN A 399 -18.59 -3.58 -18.35
N LYS A 400 -18.62 -4.43 -19.39
CA LYS A 400 -17.59 -5.44 -19.65
C LYS A 400 -16.19 -4.85 -19.82
N ASP A 401 -16.06 -3.65 -20.40
CA ASP A 401 -14.76 -2.97 -20.53
C ASP A 401 -14.25 -2.46 -19.17
N ILE A 402 -15.13 -2.04 -18.26
CA ILE A 402 -14.78 -1.70 -16.87
C ILE A 402 -14.34 -2.96 -16.13
N GLU A 403 -15.09 -4.05 -16.25
CA GLU A 403 -14.75 -5.33 -15.62
C GLU A 403 -13.39 -5.85 -16.10
N ASN A 404 -13.12 -5.79 -17.40
CA ASN A 404 -11.83 -6.16 -17.98
C ASN A 404 -10.68 -5.28 -17.44
N THR A 405 -10.89 -3.96 -17.36
CA THR A 405 -9.88 -3.03 -16.84
C THR A 405 -9.63 -3.26 -15.34
N ARG A 406 -10.69 -3.48 -14.56
CA ARG A 406 -10.58 -3.88 -13.14
C ARG A 406 -9.79 -5.19 -13.01
N LYS A 407 -10.08 -6.22 -13.82
CA LYS A 407 -9.30 -7.48 -13.83
C LYS A 407 -7.81 -7.25 -14.13
N ILE A 408 -7.48 -6.38 -15.09
CA ILE A 408 -6.09 -6.06 -15.45
C ILE A 408 -5.33 -5.40 -14.28
N LEU A 409 -6.00 -4.53 -13.51
CA LEU A 409 -5.44 -3.90 -12.31
C LEU A 409 -5.33 -4.89 -11.14
N LEU A 410 -6.36 -5.73 -10.95
CA LEU A 410 -6.40 -6.77 -9.92
C LEU A 410 -5.25 -7.77 -10.07
N PHE A 411 -4.79 -8.04 -11.29
CA PHE A 411 -3.59 -8.86 -11.49
C PHE A 411 -2.35 -8.28 -10.81
N SER A 412 -2.15 -6.95 -10.87
CA SER A 412 -1.06 -6.30 -10.13
C SER A 412 -1.30 -6.32 -8.63
N TYR A 413 -2.54 -6.11 -8.19
CA TYR A 413 -2.89 -6.07 -6.77
C TYR A 413 -2.67 -7.41 -6.07
N TYR A 414 -3.19 -8.50 -6.62
CA TYR A 414 -3.07 -9.81 -5.99
C TYR A 414 -1.65 -10.37 -6.05
N ASP A 415 -0.78 -9.85 -6.92
CA ASP A 415 0.65 -10.22 -6.95
C ASP A 415 1.43 -9.62 -5.78
N LEU A 416 0.86 -8.61 -5.13
CA LEU A 416 1.46 -8.02 -3.94
C LEU A 416 1.43 -9.02 -2.76
N PRO A 417 2.53 -9.09 -1.98
CA PRO A 417 2.51 -9.67 -0.65
C PRO A 417 1.35 -9.12 0.19
N SER A 418 0.80 -9.94 1.09
CA SER A 418 -0.42 -9.59 1.86
C SER A 418 -0.28 -8.32 2.72
N HIS A 419 0.92 -8.07 3.26
CA HIS A 419 1.21 -6.85 4.00
C HIS A 419 1.16 -5.60 3.11
N LEU A 420 1.67 -5.66 1.87
CA LEU A 420 1.58 -4.55 0.91
C LEU A 420 0.16 -4.33 0.41
N ARG A 421 -0.63 -5.40 0.21
CA ARG A 421 -2.07 -5.29 -0.08
C ARG A 421 -2.79 -4.50 1.01
N THR A 422 -2.50 -4.81 2.27
CA THR A 422 -3.07 -4.10 3.44
C THR A 422 -2.67 -2.63 3.45
N CYS A 423 -1.39 -2.32 3.25
CA CYS A 423 -0.88 -0.94 3.18
C CYS A 423 -1.50 -0.14 2.03
N LEU A 424 -1.63 -0.76 0.84
CA LEU A 424 -2.21 -0.13 -0.33
C LEU A 424 -3.72 0.11 -0.15
N LEU A 425 -4.48 -0.86 0.38
CA LEU A 425 -5.90 -0.67 0.70
C LEU A 425 -6.12 0.47 1.69
N TYR A 426 -5.23 0.67 2.65
CA TYR A 426 -5.32 1.78 3.60
C TYR A 426 -5.29 3.14 2.91
N MET A 427 -4.68 3.24 1.73
CA MET A 427 -4.65 4.48 0.96
C MET A 427 -6.01 4.83 0.33
N SER A 428 -7.02 3.95 0.41
CA SER A 428 -8.40 4.26 -0.02
C SER A 428 -9.03 5.40 0.78
N ILE A 429 -8.44 5.79 1.92
CA ILE A 429 -8.93 6.89 2.75
C ILE A 429 -8.79 8.25 2.04
N TYR A 430 -7.82 8.36 1.13
CA TYR A 430 -7.45 9.61 0.48
C TYR A 430 -8.33 9.93 -0.74
N PRO A 431 -8.65 11.21 -1.00
CA PRO A 431 -9.38 11.62 -2.20
C PRO A 431 -8.50 11.54 -3.47
N GLU A 432 -9.13 11.72 -4.63
CA GLU A 432 -8.45 11.82 -5.93
C GLU A 432 -7.36 12.90 -5.91
N ASP A 433 -6.25 12.65 -6.63
CA ASP A 433 -5.07 13.53 -6.76
C ASP A 433 -4.37 13.96 -5.47
N HIS A 434 -4.78 13.42 -4.32
CA HIS A 434 -4.25 13.83 -3.02
C HIS A 434 -2.75 13.52 -2.91
N PHE A 435 -1.99 14.52 -2.50
CA PHE A 435 -0.57 14.37 -2.21
C PHE A 435 -0.38 13.76 -0.82
N ILE A 436 0.21 12.57 -0.76
CA ILE A 436 0.42 11.82 0.48
C ILE A 436 1.88 11.91 0.89
N LYS A 437 2.16 12.55 2.03
CA LYS A 437 3.50 12.63 2.62
C LYS A 437 4.01 11.22 2.98
N LYS A 438 5.24 10.90 2.56
CA LYS A 438 5.84 9.57 2.76
C LYS A 438 5.96 9.20 4.24
N ASN A 439 6.58 10.05 5.06
CA ASN A 439 6.84 9.73 6.48
C ASN A 439 5.53 9.53 7.24
N THR A 440 4.56 10.44 7.06
CA THR A 440 3.23 10.36 7.67
C THR A 440 2.51 9.06 7.32
N LEU A 441 2.54 8.65 6.04
CA LEU A 441 1.92 7.40 5.60
C LEU A 441 2.58 6.17 6.25
N ILE A 442 3.91 6.13 6.30
CA ILE A 442 4.66 5.03 6.94
C ILE A 442 4.29 4.93 8.42
N TRP A 443 4.28 6.06 9.15
CA TRP A 443 3.91 6.08 10.56
C TRP A 443 2.44 5.67 10.80
N LYS A 444 1.52 6.00 9.88
CA LYS A 444 0.15 5.47 9.91
C LYS A 444 0.13 3.94 9.75
N TRP A 445 0.89 3.38 8.80
CA TRP A 445 0.99 1.92 8.64
C TRP A 445 1.60 1.22 9.87
N VAL A 446 2.60 1.83 10.50
CA VAL A 446 3.23 1.32 11.73
C VAL A 446 2.22 1.30 12.88
N THR A 447 1.49 2.39 13.09
CA THR A 447 0.55 2.52 14.21
C THR A 447 -0.73 1.69 14.05
N GLU A 448 -1.18 1.49 12.82
CA GLU A 448 -2.20 0.49 12.46
C GLU A 448 -1.71 -0.96 12.72
N GLY A 449 -0.40 -1.17 12.75
CA GLY A 449 0.23 -2.48 12.93
C GLY A 449 0.30 -3.31 11.65
N PHE A 450 0.40 -2.67 10.49
CA PHE A 450 0.61 -3.32 9.20
C PHE A 450 2.09 -3.69 8.96
N VAL A 451 2.99 -2.95 9.59
CA VAL A 451 4.43 -3.21 9.55
C VAL A 451 4.80 -4.18 10.67
N HIS A 452 5.47 -5.28 10.30
CA HIS A 452 5.88 -6.32 11.24
C HIS A 452 7.35 -6.10 11.65
N GLU A 453 7.66 -6.28 12.93
CA GLU A 453 9.03 -6.16 13.43
C GLU A 453 9.93 -7.26 12.84
N GLU A 454 11.09 -6.87 12.30
CA GLU A 454 12.15 -7.76 11.85
C GLU A 454 13.38 -7.60 12.75
N THR A 455 14.09 -8.70 13.01
CA THR A 455 15.26 -8.68 13.89
C THR A 455 16.35 -7.78 13.30
N GLY A 456 16.66 -6.67 13.97
CA GLY A 456 17.74 -5.75 13.57
C GLY A 456 17.35 -4.62 12.62
N ALA A 457 16.06 -4.40 12.35
CA ALA A 457 15.57 -3.26 11.56
C ALA A 457 14.47 -2.49 12.32
N GLY A 458 14.50 -1.16 12.22
CA GLY A 458 13.47 -0.29 12.80
C GLY A 458 12.14 -0.39 12.04
N LEU A 459 11.01 -0.12 12.72
CA LEU A 459 9.68 -0.19 12.10
C LEU A 459 9.53 0.80 10.95
N TYR A 460 10.10 1.99 11.09
CA TYR A 460 10.10 2.98 10.01
C TYR A 460 10.84 2.48 8.76
N GLU A 461 12.02 1.88 8.95
CA GLU A 461 12.83 1.37 7.84
C GLU A 461 12.10 0.27 7.07
N ILE A 462 11.44 -0.66 7.78
CA ILE A 462 10.63 -1.70 7.16
C ILE A 462 9.46 -1.08 6.39
N GLY A 463 8.79 -0.08 6.97
CA GLY A 463 7.73 0.66 6.28
C GLY A 463 8.23 1.42 5.03
N GLU A 464 9.45 1.94 5.06
CA GLU A 464 10.09 2.58 3.92
C GLU A 464 10.41 1.57 2.80
N ARG A 465 10.81 0.35 3.14
CA ARG A 465 10.93 -0.75 2.17
C ARG A 465 9.58 -1.08 1.53
N TYR A 466 8.51 -1.16 2.33
CA TYR A 466 7.15 -1.39 1.81
C TYR A 466 6.69 -0.29 0.85
N PHE A 467 6.94 0.97 1.20
CA PHE A 467 6.66 2.12 0.34
C PHE A 467 7.44 2.03 -0.98
N THR A 468 8.74 1.76 -0.90
CA THR A 468 9.61 1.61 -2.07
C THR A 468 9.16 0.48 -2.97
N GLU A 469 8.71 -0.65 -2.41
CA GLU A 469 8.21 -1.77 -3.21
C GLU A 469 6.90 -1.42 -3.94
N LEU A 470 5.99 -0.68 -3.30
CA LEU A 470 4.77 -0.18 -3.96
C LEU A 470 5.10 0.78 -5.13
N VAL A 471 6.13 1.62 -4.97
CA VAL A 471 6.64 2.48 -6.06
C VAL A 471 7.26 1.63 -7.18
N ASN A 472 8.12 0.66 -6.84
CA ASN A 472 8.82 -0.19 -7.82
C ASN A 472 7.85 -1.07 -8.62
N ARG A 473 6.74 -1.48 -8.01
CA ARG A 473 5.64 -2.22 -8.66
C ARG A 473 4.64 -1.30 -9.36
N SER A 474 4.89 0.01 -9.33
CA SER A 474 4.10 1.07 -9.95
C SER A 474 2.63 1.08 -9.51
N MET A 475 2.37 0.73 -8.25
CA MET A 475 1.03 0.81 -7.64
C MET A 475 0.75 2.21 -7.08
N ILE A 476 1.80 2.97 -6.78
CA ILE A 476 1.74 4.38 -6.37
C ILE A 476 2.74 5.20 -7.17
N LEU A 477 2.42 6.47 -7.40
CA LEU A 477 3.24 7.40 -8.17
C LEU A 477 4.13 8.19 -7.21
N PRO A 478 5.47 8.08 -7.29
CA PRO A 478 6.36 8.84 -6.43
C PRO A 478 6.30 10.33 -6.79
N VAL A 479 6.42 11.19 -5.76
CA VAL A 479 6.58 12.64 -5.91
C VAL A 479 7.94 13.02 -5.36
N GLU A 480 8.82 13.45 -6.27
CA GLU A 480 10.20 13.82 -5.96
C GLU A 480 10.33 15.32 -5.68
N THR A 481 11.31 15.69 -4.86
CA THR A 481 11.68 17.10 -4.67
C THR A 481 12.36 17.64 -5.94
N PRO A 482 12.10 18.91 -6.33
CA PRO A 482 12.65 19.48 -7.56
C PRO A 482 14.19 19.52 -7.63
N TYR A 483 14.88 19.40 -6.49
CA TYR A 483 16.31 19.71 -6.38
C TYR A 483 17.19 18.52 -5.96
N GLN A 484 16.62 17.37 -5.55
CA GLN A 484 17.43 16.30 -4.94
C GLN A 484 17.05 14.88 -5.37
N GLY A 485 16.01 14.68 -6.20
CA GLY A 485 15.56 13.33 -6.59
C GLY A 485 15.10 12.47 -5.40
N ILE A 486 14.86 13.10 -4.24
CA ILE A 486 14.39 12.43 -3.03
C ILE A 486 12.87 12.32 -3.13
N ILE A 487 12.36 11.09 -2.98
CA ILE A 487 10.93 10.85 -2.94
C ILE A 487 10.37 11.36 -1.61
N PHE A 488 9.65 12.48 -1.66
CA PHE A 488 9.07 13.17 -0.51
C PHE A 488 7.65 12.65 -0.19
N GLY A 489 6.96 12.11 -1.18
CA GLY A 489 5.62 11.57 -1.04
C GLY A 489 5.18 10.76 -2.23
N CYS A 490 3.88 10.52 -2.32
CA CYS A 490 3.28 9.84 -3.46
C CYS A 490 1.88 10.36 -3.77
N ARG A 491 1.35 9.92 -4.90
CA ARG A 491 -0.08 9.95 -5.24
C ARG A 491 -0.53 8.56 -5.64
N VAL A 492 -1.81 8.26 -5.42
CA VAL A 492 -2.44 7.07 -6.01
C VAL A 492 -3.13 7.52 -7.29
N HIS A 493 -2.86 6.82 -8.40
CA HIS A 493 -3.57 7.09 -9.64
C HIS A 493 -5.05 6.74 -9.49
N ASP A 494 -5.96 7.56 -10.01
CA ASP A 494 -7.42 7.40 -9.92
C ASP A 494 -7.97 6.00 -10.24
N MET A 495 -7.41 5.27 -11.22
CA MET A 495 -7.84 3.89 -11.49
C MET A 495 -7.45 2.91 -10.39
N VAL A 496 -6.24 3.06 -9.83
CA VAL A 496 -5.79 2.26 -8.71
C VAL A 496 -6.62 2.63 -7.48
N LEU A 497 -6.90 3.92 -7.29
CA LEU A 497 -7.75 4.44 -6.22
C LEU A 497 -9.18 3.86 -6.30
N ASP A 498 -9.80 3.85 -7.48
CA ASP A 498 -11.12 3.23 -7.69
C ASP A 498 -11.11 1.74 -7.35
N MET A 499 -10.11 1.00 -7.84
CA MET A 499 -9.96 -0.42 -7.52
C MET A 499 -9.81 -0.66 -6.01
N ILE A 500 -8.95 0.08 -5.31
CA ILE A 500 -8.75 -0.14 -3.87
C ILE A 500 -9.96 0.33 -3.04
N CYS A 501 -10.69 1.36 -3.47
CA CYS A 501 -11.94 1.78 -2.84
C CYS A 501 -13.02 0.71 -2.99
N LEU A 502 -13.10 0.06 -4.16
CA LEU A 502 -14.05 -1.01 -4.43
C LEU A 502 -13.74 -2.25 -3.58
N LEU A 503 -12.48 -2.69 -3.57
CA LEU A 503 -12.02 -3.78 -2.70
C LEU A 503 -12.22 -3.46 -1.21
N SER A 504 -11.91 -2.23 -0.79
CA SER A 504 -12.08 -1.80 0.60
C SER A 504 -13.54 -1.89 1.05
N ARG A 505 -14.50 -1.58 0.17
CA ARG A 505 -15.94 -1.73 0.43
C ARG A 505 -16.36 -3.21 0.51
N GLU A 506 -15.93 -4.03 -0.45
CA GLU A 506 -16.24 -5.47 -0.47
C GLU A 506 -15.68 -6.22 0.74
N GLU A 507 -14.55 -5.76 1.27
CA GLU A 507 -13.90 -6.37 2.45
C GLU A 507 -14.25 -5.67 3.76
N ASN A 508 -15.10 -4.63 3.75
CA ASN A 508 -15.39 -3.77 4.90
C ASN A 508 -14.10 -3.29 5.62
N PHE A 509 -13.08 -2.93 4.84
CA PHE A 509 -11.75 -2.58 5.34
C PHE A 509 -11.70 -1.14 5.86
N VAL A 510 -12.22 -0.18 5.08
CA VAL A 510 -12.46 1.22 5.48
C VAL A 510 -13.87 1.61 5.08
N THR A 511 -14.60 2.22 6.03
CA THR A 511 -15.84 2.92 5.74
C THR A 511 -15.54 4.39 5.48
N ILE A 512 -15.84 4.87 4.27
CA ILE A 512 -15.67 6.27 3.88
C ILE A 512 -17.04 6.94 3.92
N LEU A 513 -17.18 8.00 4.70
CA LEU A 513 -18.39 8.83 4.70
C LEU A 513 -18.24 9.94 3.65
N SER A 514 -19.12 9.92 2.65
CA SER A 514 -19.21 10.97 1.63
C SER A 514 -20.26 12.03 1.97
N SER A 515 -20.24 13.14 1.23
CA SER A 515 -21.16 14.25 1.43
C SER A 515 -22.62 13.79 1.35
N ASN A 516 -23.42 14.19 2.34
CA ASN A 516 -24.84 13.84 2.55
C ASN A 516 -25.16 12.44 3.13
N GLU A 517 -24.17 11.61 3.46
CA GLU A 517 -24.43 10.33 4.14
C GLU A 517 -24.49 10.52 5.66
N GLN A 518 -25.56 9.99 6.30
CA GLN A 518 -25.63 9.86 7.75
C GLN A 518 -24.95 8.58 8.19
N TYR A 519 -24.30 8.60 9.36
CA TYR A 519 -23.86 7.36 9.99
C TYR A 519 -25.09 6.54 10.42
N THR A 520 -25.48 5.58 9.59
CA THR A 520 -26.57 4.65 9.85
C THR A 520 -26.09 3.39 10.60
N SER A 521 -27.04 2.57 11.08
CA SER A 521 -26.75 1.30 11.78
C SER A 521 -25.98 0.28 10.92
N SER A 522 -25.98 0.42 9.60
CA SER A 522 -25.18 -0.41 8.68
C SER A 522 -23.68 -0.22 8.86
N HIS A 523 -23.22 0.92 9.42
CA HIS A 523 -21.80 1.19 9.70
C HIS A 523 -21.37 0.76 11.12
N SER A 524 -22.23 0.11 11.89
CA SER A 524 -21.96 -0.24 13.30
C SER A 524 -20.73 -1.15 13.52
N ASN A 525 -20.28 -1.84 12.47
CA ASN A 525 -19.11 -2.73 12.50
C ASN A 525 -17.83 -2.11 11.88
N ALA A 526 -17.86 -0.82 11.51
CA ALA A 526 -16.70 -0.16 10.91
C ALA A 526 -15.49 -0.17 11.87
N ARG A 527 -14.35 -0.67 11.40
CA ARG A 527 -13.08 -0.65 12.15
C ARG A 527 -12.24 0.57 11.83
N ARG A 528 -12.32 1.06 10.59
CA ARG A 528 -11.66 2.27 10.12
C ARG A 528 -12.70 3.16 9.48
N LEU A 529 -12.78 4.39 9.96
CA LEU A 529 -13.72 5.38 9.49
C LEU A 529 -12.93 6.56 8.94
N ALA A 530 -13.16 6.87 7.66
CA ALA A 530 -12.58 8.02 7.00
C ALA A 530 -13.67 9.01 6.63
N VAL A 531 -13.42 10.30 6.83
CA VAL A 531 -14.35 11.39 6.52
C VAL A 531 -13.72 12.28 5.47
N GLY A 532 -14.23 12.20 4.22
CA GLY A 532 -13.62 12.82 3.05
C GLY A 532 -14.21 14.17 2.64
N GLN A 533 -15.51 14.42 2.88
CA GLN A 533 -16.18 15.70 2.58
C GLN A 533 -17.19 16.06 3.68
N ARG A 534 -17.69 17.30 3.65
CA ARG A 534 -18.64 17.90 4.61
C ARG A 534 -19.74 16.91 5.02
N VAL A 535 -19.73 16.46 6.28
CA VAL A 535 -20.73 15.53 6.84
C VAL A 535 -21.70 16.28 7.76
N GLN A 536 -22.93 15.79 7.87
CA GLN A 536 -23.87 16.21 8.91
C GLN A 536 -23.37 15.78 10.32
N SER A 537 -23.94 16.35 11.37
CA SER A 537 -23.51 16.14 12.77
C SER A 537 -23.29 14.67 13.15
N LEU A 538 -22.07 14.35 13.64
CA LEU A 538 -21.69 13.04 14.17
C LEU A 538 -21.85 12.95 15.71
N ASP A 539 -22.32 14.01 16.37
CA ASP A 539 -22.23 14.24 17.82
C ASP A 539 -22.97 13.23 18.71
N SER A 540 -23.88 12.43 18.13
CA SER A 540 -24.72 11.48 18.89
C SER A 540 -24.42 10.00 18.64
N THR A 541 -23.47 9.69 17.75
CA THR A 541 -23.24 8.31 17.30
C THR A 541 -22.14 7.63 18.12
N ARG A 542 -22.48 6.58 18.88
CA ARG A 542 -21.47 5.75 19.56
C ARG A 542 -20.75 4.85 18.56
N MET A 543 -19.42 4.89 18.57
CA MET A 543 -18.54 4.13 17.66
C MET A 543 -17.58 3.22 18.44
N PRO A 544 -18.09 2.26 19.22
CA PRO A 544 -17.27 1.52 20.19
C PRO A 544 -16.27 0.55 19.55
N GLN A 545 -16.40 0.23 18.27
CA GLN A 545 -15.55 -0.72 17.54
C GLN A 545 -14.51 -0.04 16.63
N VAL A 546 -14.61 1.27 16.43
CA VAL A 546 -13.71 2.03 15.55
C VAL A 546 -12.32 2.10 16.20
N ARG A 547 -11.33 1.62 15.44
CA ARG A 547 -9.90 1.64 15.79
C ARG A 547 -9.15 2.75 15.06
N SER A 548 -9.67 3.25 13.95
CA SER A 548 -9.04 4.30 13.17
C SER A 548 -10.09 5.33 12.76
N PHE A 549 -9.87 6.59 13.10
CA PHE A 549 -10.70 7.71 12.69
C PHE A 549 -9.82 8.74 11.99
N ILE A 550 -10.05 8.92 10.69
CA ILE A 550 -9.35 9.89 9.87
C ILE A 550 -10.36 10.92 9.35
N ALA A 551 -10.07 12.20 9.53
CA ALA A 551 -10.87 13.28 8.98
C ALA A 551 -9.98 14.24 8.17
N MET A 552 -10.31 14.37 6.88
CA MET A 552 -9.62 15.24 5.92
C MET A 552 -10.58 16.30 5.35
N CYS A 553 -11.52 16.79 6.16
CA CYS A 553 -12.60 17.65 5.71
C CYS A 553 -12.79 18.91 6.57
N ILE A 554 -13.43 19.92 6.01
CA ILE A 554 -13.94 21.08 6.75
C ILE A 554 -15.27 20.64 7.40
N SER A 555 -15.23 20.24 8.67
CA SER A 555 -16.43 19.88 9.44
C SER A 555 -16.75 20.92 10.50
N ASP A 556 -18.02 21.31 10.59
CA ASP A 556 -18.52 22.20 11.65
C ASP A 556 -18.71 21.44 12.99
N GLN A 557 -18.72 20.09 12.98
CA GLN A 557 -18.90 19.21 14.17
C GLN A 557 -18.17 17.86 14.00
N LEU A 558 -16.97 17.74 14.56
CA LEU A 558 -16.26 16.46 14.72
C LEU A 558 -16.93 15.62 15.84
N PRO A 559 -16.95 14.28 15.74
CA PRO A 559 -17.49 13.46 16.81
C PRO A 559 -16.73 13.68 18.11
N LEU A 560 -17.46 13.72 19.22
CA LEU A 560 -16.85 13.77 20.55
C LEU A 560 -15.92 12.58 20.74
N LEU A 561 -14.72 12.81 21.30
CA LEU A 561 -13.74 11.74 21.57
C LEU A 561 -14.31 10.65 22.49
N SER A 562 -15.33 10.96 23.30
CA SER A 562 -16.05 10.01 24.16
C SER A 562 -16.87 8.96 23.39
N CYS A 563 -17.08 9.14 22.09
CA CYS A 563 -17.77 8.17 21.23
C CYS A 563 -16.93 6.91 20.97
N PHE A 564 -15.60 7.00 21.15
CA PHE A 564 -14.67 5.91 20.86
C PHE A 564 -14.28 5.14 22.13
N LYS A 565 -14.07 3.82 21.99
CA LYS A 565 -13.61 2.96 23.09
C LYS A 565 -12.27 2.28 22.82
N VAL A 566 -11.96 1.98 21.56
CA VAL A 566 -10.78 1.18 21.16
C VAL A 566 -9.93 1.89 20.09
N LEU A 567 -10.02 3.22 20.04
CA LEU A 567 -9.33 4.02 19.04
C LEU A 567 -7.80 3.90 19.18
N ARG A 568 -7.15 3.58 18.06
CA ARG A 568 -5.69 3.44 17.91
C ARG A 568 -5.11 4.55 17.05
N VAL A 569 -5.84 4.99 16.03
CA VAL A 569 -5.41 6.08 15.14
C VAL A 569 -6.48 7.16 15.16
N LEU A 570 -6.07 8.37 15.55
CA LEU A 570 -6.85 9.59 15.42
C LEU A 570 -6.05 10.56 14.57
N ASP A 571 -6.56 10.86 13.38
CA ASP A 571 -5.88 11.73 12.44
C ASP A 571 -6.83 12.80 11.92
N LEU A 572 -6.58 14.04 12.35
CA LEU A 572 -7.34 15.22 11.97
C LEU A 572 -6.38 16.09 11.15
N GLU A 573 -6.48 16.01 9.83
CA GLU A 573 -5.62 16.74 8.90
C GLU A 573 -6.46 17.79 8.16
N GLY A 574 -6.04 19.06 8.20
CA GLY A 574 -6.64 20.13 7.37
C GLY A 574 -8.09 20.52 7.69
N VAL A 575 -8.64 20.09 8.82
CA VAL A 575 -9.92 20.55 9.37
C VAL A 575 -9.81 22.02 9.79
N MET A 576 -10.22 22.95 8.91
CA MET A 576 -10.42 24.34 9.29
C MET A 576 -11.64 24.46 10.21
N SER A 577 -11.42 24.44 11.53
CA SER A 577 -12.46 24.74 12.51
C SER A 577 -12.88 26.21 12.40
N ARG A 578 -14.09 26.47 11.93
CA ARG A 578 -14.67 27.83 11.90
C ARG A 578 -14.98 28.39 13.31
N ARG A 579 -14.86 27.58 14.38
CA ARG A 579 -15.30 27.91 15.75
C ARG A 579 -14.16 28.05 16.78
N GLY A 580 -12.91 28.15 16.34
CA GLY A 580 -11.76 28.26 17.24
C GLY A 580 -11.14 26.90 17.61
N PRO A 581 -10.29 26.83 18.65
CA PRO A 581 -9.44 25.67 18.93
C PRO A 581 -10.24 24.40 19.23
N ILE A 582 -9.73 23.26 18.81
CA ILE A 582 -10.35 21.95 19.02
C ILE A 582 -10.43 21.64 20.52
N TYR A 583 -11.60 21.22 20.98
CA TYR A 583 -11.78 20.72 22.35
C TYR A 583 -11.23 19.29 22.47
N LEU A 584 -10.01 19.16 23.02
CA LEU A 584 -9.35 17.87 23.28
C LEU A 584 -9.77 17.22 24.61
N GLY A 585 -10.91 17.63 25.18
CA GLY A 585 -11.44 16.97 26.37
C GLY A 585 -11.69 15.48 26.12
N TYR A 586 -11.41 14.66 27.13
CA TYR A 586 -11.43 13.19 27.06
C TYR A 586 -10.27 12.52 26.31
N LEU A 587 -9.28 13.27 25.80
CA LEU A 587 -8.11 12.69 25.13
C LEU A 587 -7.44 11.59 25.96
N GLY A 588 -7.17 11.84 27.25
CA GLY A 588 -6.55 10.85 28.15
C GLY A 588 -7.36 9.56 28.38
N LYS A 589 -8.65 9.52 27.99
CA LYS A 589 -9.46 8.28 28.04
C LYS A 589 -9.24 7.38 26.85
N LEU A 590 -8.61 7.85 25.77
CA LEU A 590 -8.28 7.09 24.57
C LEU A 590 -7.03 6.25 24.77
N VAL A 591 -7.01 5.43 25.82
CA VAL A 591 -5.84 4.68 26.29
C VAL A 591 -5.28 3.64 25.29
N HIS A 592 -6.00 3.37 24.20
CA HIS A 592 -5.54 2.52 23.10
C HIS A 592 -4.84 3.27 21.97
N LEU A 593 -4.78 4.61 22.06
CA LEU A 593 -4.27 5.47 21.01
C LEU A 593 -2.77 5.26 20.80
N ARG A 594 -2.38 5.14 19.53
CA ARG A 594 -1.02 4.93 19.03
C ARG A 594 -0.59 6.05 18.09
N TYR A 595 -1.54 6.66 17.39
CA TYR A 595 -1.31 7.80 16.51
C TYR A 595 -2.26 8.93 16.89
N LEU A 596 -1.71 10.12 17.13
CA LEU A 596 -2.45 11.37 17.28
C LEU A 596 -1.90 12.39 16.28
N GLY A 597 -2.66 12.64 15.21
CA GLY A 597 -2.39 13.68 14.23
C GLY A 597 -3.35 14.85 14.40
N LEU A 598 -2.80 16.03 14.69
CA LEU A 598 -3.51 17.30 14.85
C LEU A 598 -2.89 18.39 13.97
N GLN A 599 -2.50 18.02 12.74
CA GLN A 599 -1.77 18.92 11.85
C GLN A 599 -2.66 20.08 11.39
N ASN A 600 -2.19 21.32 11.51
CA ASN A 600 -2.92 22.54 11.12
C ASN A 600 -4.31 22.67 11.79
N MET A 601 -4.41 22.33 13.07
CA MET A 601 -5.67 22.32 13.82
C MET A 601 -5.89 23.58 14.69
N HIS A 602 -4.97 24.55 14.63
CA HIS A 602 -4.95 25.73 15.52
C HIS A 602 -5.00 25.34 17.01
N VAL A 603 -4.25 24.30 17.38
CA VAL A 603 -4.11 23.88 18.78
C VAL A 603 -3.26 24.90 19.51
N CYS A 604 -3.80 25.53 20.56
CA CYS A 604 -3.05 26.47 21.40
C CYS A 604 -2.46 25.80 22.64
N VAL A 605 -3.17 24.81 23.23
CA VAL A 605 -2.78 24.13 24.46
C VAL A 605 -3.13 22.65 24.35
N LEU A 606 -2.21 21.79 24.78
CA LEU A 606 -2.41 20.35 24.88
C LEU A 606 -2.68 19.96 26.34
N PRO A 607 -3.68 19.10 26.62
CA PRO A 607 -4.00 18.69 28.00
C PRO A 607 -2.90 17.82 28.62
N GLU A 608 -2.66 17.96 29.93
CA GLU A 608 -1.71 17.13 30.70
C GLU A 608 -2.08 15.64 30.69
N GLU A 609 -3.36 15.33 30.50
CA GLU A 609 -3.86 13.97 30.36
C GLU A 609 -3.30 13.25 29.12
N ILE A 610 -2.60 13.93 28.21
CA ILE A 610 -1.87 13.25 27.13
C ILE A 610 -0.85 12.25 27.68
N GLY A 611 -0.26 12.52 28.84
CA GLY A 611 0.67 11.60 29.49
C GLY A 611 0.06 10.26 29.86
N ASP A 612 -1.27 10.13 29.92
CA ASP A 612 -1.96 8.88 30.19
C ASP A 612 -1.98 7.93 28.96
N LEU A 613 -1.65 8.44 27.77
CA LEU A 613 -1.66 7.67 26.52
C LEU A 613 -0.39 6.81 26.36
N LYS A 614 -0.18 5.85 27.26
CA LYS A 614 1.07 5.05 27.33
C LYS A 614 1.42 4.24 26.08
N LEU A 615 0.42 3.98 25.22
CA LEU A 615 0.59 3.28 23.94
C LEU A 615 0.86 4.21 22.76
N LEU A 616 0.93 5.54 22.98
CA LEU A 616 1.15 6.51 21.91
C LEU A 616 2.55 6.33 21.31
N GLN A 617 2.59 6.14 20.00
CA GLN A 617 3.80 5.94 19.20
C GLN A 617 4.11 7.13 18.30
N VAL A 618 3.08 7.86 17.84
CA VAL A 618 3.24 9.00 16.94
C VAL A 618 2.39 10.16 17.45
N LEU A 619 3.04 11.31 17.62
CA LEU A 619 2.40 12.58 17.94
C LEU A 619 2.79 13.60 16.86
N ASP A 620 1.83 13.96 16.01
CA ASP A 620 1.99 14.97 14.97
C ASP A 620 1.17 16.22 15.31
N LEU A 621 1.88 17.29 15.63
CA LEU A 621 1.36 18.62 15.96
C LEU A 621 1.80 19.65 14.92
N SER A 622 2.21 19.22 13.73
CA SER A 622 2.79 20.13 12.75
C SER A 622 1.83 21.23 12.28
N GLY A 623 2.37 22.41 11.98
CA GLY A 623 1.63 23.57 11.50
C GLY A 623 0.70 24.22 12.54
N ASN A 624 0.89 23.94 13.83
CA ASN A 624 0.20 24.66 14.92
C ASN A 624 1.07 25.80 15.43
N GLY A 625 1.10 26.92 14.70
CA GLY A 625 1.91 28.09 15.06
C GLY A 625 1.57 28.70 16.42
N ASP A 626 0.32 28.61 16.86
CA ASP A 626 -0.13 29.15 18.15
C ASP A 626 0.27 28.26 19.36
N LEU A 627 0.88 27.10 19.12
CA LEU A 627 1.33 26.17 20.16
C LEU A 627 2.74 26.56 20.64
N THR A 628 2.82 27.15 21.83
CA THR A 628 4.09 27.66 22.39
C THR A 628 4.75 26.73 23.38
N GLU A 629 3.97 25.89 24.06
CA GLU A 629 4.45 24.99 25.12
C GLU A 629 3.82 23.59 24.99
N LEU A 630 4.57 22.57 25.40
CA LEU A 630 4.10 21.20 25.52
C LEU A 630 4.08 20.76 26.99
N PRO A 631 3.04 20.02 27.42
CA PRO A 631 2.96 19.52 28.78
C PRO A 631 4.10 18.54 29.09
N CYS A 632 4.66 18.63 30.29
CA CYS A 632 5.81 17.81 30.70
C CYS A 632 5.46 16.32 30.81
N SER A 633 4.17 16.00 30.94
CA SER A 633 3.63 14.65 30.91
C SER A 633 3.88 13.90 29.60
N ILE A 634 4.21 14.57 28.49
CA ILE A 634 4.66 13.90 27.26
C ILE A 634 5.93 13.08 27.51
N GLY A 635 6.82 13.51 28.42
CA GLY A 635 7.99 12.73 28.84
C GLY A 635 7.64 11.35 29.43
N LEU A 636 6.38 11.14 29.82
CA LEU A 636 5.90 9.84 30.30
C LEU A 636 5.52 8.86 29.18
N LEU A 637 5.55 9.29 27.91
CA LEU A 637 5.18 8.51 26.74
C LEU A 637 6.33 7.61 26.28
N SER A 638 6.61 6.58 27.06
CA SER A 638 7.75 5.70 26.83
C SER A 638 7.73 4.90 25.52
N GLN A 639 6.60 4.85 24.80
CA GLN A 639 6.47 4.19 23.50
C GLN A 639 6.50 5.17 22.31
N LEU A 640 6.68 6.48 22.56
CA LEU A 640 6.70 7.48 21.49
C LEU A 640 7.93 7.27 20.61
N LYS A 641 7.68 7.04 19.32
CA LYS A 641 8.67 6.81 18.25
C LYS A 641 8.81 8.01 17.33
N CYS A 642 7.74 8.76 17.10
CA CYS A 642 7.76 9.94 16.25
C CYS A 642 7.12 11.13 16.95
N LEU A 643 7.86 12.24 17.04
CA LEU A 643 7.36 13.52 17.48
C LEU A 643 7.56 14.54 16.36
N ASN A 644 6.46 15.04 15.80
CA ASN A 644 6.47 16.06 14.76
C ASN A 644 5.88 17.37 15.31
N ILE A 645 6.71 18.39 15.44
CA ILE A 645 6.34 19.74 15.87
C ILE A 645 6.82 20.81 14.88
N GLU A 646 7.00 20.43 13.62
CA GLU A 646 7.34 21.33 12.52
C GLU A 646 6.28 22.43 12.35
N GLY A 647 6.67 23.69 12.17
CA GLY A 647 5.75 24.81 12.06
C GLY A 647 5.05 25.21 13.37
N THR A 648 5.63 24.85 14.52
CA THR A 648 5.24 25.34 15.86
C THR A 648 6.30 26.30 16.43
N ASP A 649 5.94 27.06 17.47
CA ASP A 649 6.81 28.02 18.17
C ASP A 649 7.43 27.45 19.46
N ILE A 650 7.51 26.11 19.57
CA ILE A 650 8.02 25.42 20.76
C ILE A 650 9.55 25.60 20.88
N LYS A 651 10.00 26.15 22.02
CA LYS A 651 11.42 26.49 22.24
C LYS A 651 12.20 25.54 23.15
N VAL A 652 11.54 24.82 24.06
CA VAL A 652 12.22 24.01 25.09
C VAL A 652 11.49 22.68 25.29
N LEU A 653 12.27 21.58 25.29
CA LEU A 653 11.81 20.22 25.59
C LEU A 653 12.76 19.58 26.61
N ASP A 654 12.67 20.00 27.86
CA ASP A 654 13.53 19.55 28.97
C ASP A 654 13.30 18.08 29.39
N TRP A 655 12.22 17.47 28.90
CA TRP A 655 11.89 16.06 29.10
C TRP A 655 12.21 15.17 27.89
N ILE A 656 12.70 15.70 26.75
CA ILE A 656 12.89 14.88 25.52
C ILE A 656 13.83 13.68 25.75
N GLY A 657 14.82 13.82 26.63
CA GLY A 657 15.75 12.74 26.97
C GLY A 657 15.10 11.56 27.70
N SER A 658 13.87 11.70 28.19
CA SER A 658 13.09 10.60 28.76
C SER A 658 12.41 9.72 27.69
N LEU A 659 12.31 10.20 26.45
CA LEU A 659 11.69 9.47 25.33
C LEU A 659 12.66 8.47 24.70
N THR A 660 13.04 7.43 25.44
CA THR A 660 14.06 6.46 25.01
C THR A 660 13.71 5.62 23.78
N SER A 661 12.46 5.69 23.30
CA SER A 661 11.97 4.93 22.14
C SER A 661 11.84 5.81 20.88
N LEU A 662 12.23 7.08 20.95
CA LEU A 662 12.11 8.03 19.85
C LEU A 662 13.03 7.62 18.69
N GLU A 663 12.45 7.49 17.50
CA GLU A 663 13.11 7.13 16.24
C GLU A 663 13.15 8.33 15.27
N GLU A 664 12.15 9.22 15.31
CA GLU A 664 12.04 10.41 14.45
C GLU A 664 11.61 11.65 15.26
N LEU A 665 12.32 12.77 15.06
CA LEU A 665 12.00 14.07 15.63
C LEU A 665 12.02 15.14 14.53
N CYS A 666 10.86 15.76 14.25
CA CYS A 666 10.73 16.84 13.28
C CYS A 666 10.51 18.17 13.99
N LEU A 667 11.36 19.15 13.69
CA LEU A 667 11.41 20.46 14.36
C LEU A 667 11.40 21.58 13.32
N THR A 668 10.72 22.69 13.65
CA THR A 668 10.92 23.96 12.95
C THR A 668 12.37 24.42 13.15
N ARG A 669 13.05 24.86 12.10
CA ARG A 669 14.41 25.40 12.24
C ARG A 669 14.36 26.78 12.88
N VAL A 670 14.73 26.86 14.17
CA VAL A 670 14.93 28.11 14.90
C VAL A 670 16.38 28.60 14.71
N GLU A 671 16.63 29.91 14.70
CA GLU A 671 18.00 30.46 14.64
C GLU A 671 18.87 29.90 15.78
N ASP A 672 20.17 29.63 15.52
CA ASP A 672 21.14 28.98 16.43
C ASP A 672 21.24 29.58 17.86
N LYS A 673 20.61 30.73 18.12
CA LYS A 673 20.60 31.42 19.42
C LYS A 673 19.42 31.07 20.32
N GLU A 674 18.42 30.30 19.87
CA GLU A 674 17.20 30.04 20.65
C GLU A 674 17.10 28.65 21.28
N PHE A 675 17.84 27.64 20.82
CA PHE A 675 17.83 26.34 21.51
C PHE A 675 18.65 26.40 22.79
N SER A 676 17.99 26.15 23.92
CA SER A 676 18.66 26.09 25.22
C SER A 676 19.73 24.99 25.24
N SER A 677 20.86 25.25 25.91
CA SER A 677 21.87 24.22 26.20
C SER A 677 21.26 22.98 26.88
N LEU A 678 20.15 23.15 27.60
CA LEU A 678 19.37 22.06 28.19
C LEU A 678 18.79 21.12 27.13
N PHE A 679 18.24 21.65 26.04
CA PHE A 679 17.66 20.84 24.97
C PHE A 679 18.71 19.96 24.28
N VAL A 680 19.88 20.53 23.98
CA VAL A 680 21.01 19.78 23.39
C VAL A 680 21.50 18.68 24.34
N ASN A 681 21.57 18.97 25.64
CA ASN A 681 21.94 17.98 26.65
C ASN A 681 20.91 16.85 26.76
N GLU A 682 19.61 17.15 26.71
CA GLU A 682 18.57 16.12 26.74
C GLU A 682 18.56 15.27 25.47
N LEU A 683 18.76 15.89 24.29
CA LEU A 683 18.91 15.15 23.03
C LEU A 683 20.10 14.19 23.05
N SER A 684 21.20 14.56 23.72
CA SER A 684 22.37 13.70 23.85
C SER A 684 22.11 12.41 24.64
N LYS A 685 21.01 12.34 25.40
CA LYS A 685 20.58 11.13 26.13
C LYS A 685 19.87 10.12 25.22
N LEU A 686 19.43 10.54 24.04
CA LEU A 686 18.87 9.67 23.01
C LEU A 686 20.03 9.04 22.22
N THR A 687 20.04 7.71 22.09
CA THR A 687 21.19 6.94 21.54
C THR A 687 21.58 7.36 20.12
N GLU A 688 22.91 7.56 19.93
CA GLU A 688 23.65 7.85 18.68
C GLU A 688 22.92 8.67 17.60
N LEU A 689 22.71 9.97 17.81
CA LEU A 689 22.31 10.92 16.75
C LEU A 689 23.20 10.82 15.50
N THR A 690 22.73 10.15 14.44
CA THR A 690 23.22 10.37 13.07
C THR A 690 22.51 11.58 12.49
N LEU A 691 23.18 12.74 12.56
CA LEU A 691 22.82 13.87 11.70
C LEU A 691 22.92 13.40 10.23
N PRO A 692 21.97 13.78 9.34
CA PRO A 692 22.12 13.55 7.92
C PRO A 692 23.49 14.07 7.45
N ASP A 693 24.20 13.24 6.68
CA ASP A 693 25.59 13.41 6.30
C ASP A 693 25.89 14.85 5.81
N SER A 694 26.73 15.58 6.56
CA SER A 694 27.20 16.93 6.22
C SER A 694 28.11 16.98 4.98
N ARG A 695 28.24 15.87 4.24
CA ARG A 695 29.04 15.77 3.00
C ARG A 695 28.36 16.34 1.74
N ALA A 696 27.15 16.87 1.82
CA ALA A 696 26.49 17.55 0.69
C ALA A 696 26.55 19.09 0.77
N MET A 697 27.54 19.67 1.45
CA MET A 697 27.78 21.13 1.43
C MET A 697 29.04 21.45 0.61
N PRO A 698 28.96 22.23 -0.48
CA PRO A 698 30.14 22.66 -1.22
C PRO A 698 30.99 23.57 -0.32
N THR A 699 32.25 23.18 -0.09
CA THR A 699 33.24 24.03 0.55
C THR A 699 33.54 25.22 -0.34
N ALA A 700 32.99 26.40 -0.01
CA ALA A 700 33.57 27.67 -0.42
C ALA A 700 34.68 28.03 0.59
N GLN A 701 35.92 28.04 0.12
CA GLN A 701 37.07 28.54 0.88
C GLN A 701 36.87 30.02 1.24
N GLY A 702 36.97 30.38 2.53
CA GLY A 702 37.14 31.77 2.94
C GLY A 702 36.54 32.15 4.30
N ARG A 703 37.30 31.93 5.38
CA ARG A 703 37.28 32.61 6.70
C ARG A 703 35.94 33.08 7.31
N ARG A 704 35.60 32.41 8.43
CA ARG A 704 34.81 32.83 9.62
C ARG A 704 33.32 33.12 9.42
N HIS A 705 32.52 32.52 10.31
CA HIS A 705 31.06 32.35 10.31
C HIS A 705 30.53 31.32 9.29
N ARG A 706 30.19 30.14 9.80
CA ARG A 706 29.36 29.16 9.08
C ARG A 706 27.93 29.71 9.07
N SER A 707 27.50 30.33 7.98
CA SER A 707 26.09 30.59 7.71
C SER A 707 25.52 29.40 6.92
N PHE A 708 24.42 28.84 7.43
CA PHE A 708 23.61 27.87 6.69
C PHE A 708 22.62 28.63 5.80
N PRO A 709 22.32 28.17 4.56
CA PRO A 709 21.30 28.79 3.74
C PRO A 709 19.88 28.60 4.35
N VAL A 710 19.03 29.60 4.12
CA VAL A 710 17.70 29.82 4.70
C VAL A 710 16.64 28.88 4.10
N GLY A 711 15.75 28.32 4.94
CA GLY A 711 14.41 27.86 4.51
C GLY A 711 14.13 26.36 4.41
N ILE A 712 14.73 25.48 5.23
CA ILE A 712 14.39 24.04 5.25
C ILE A 712 14.22 23.53 6.69
N ASP A 713 13.09 22.87 6.96
CA ASP A 713 12.73 22.19 8.20
C ASP A 713 13.67 21.03 8.54
N LEU A 714 13.84 20.73 9.83
CA LEU A 714 14.82 19.73 10.29
C LEU A 714 14.10 18.44 10.75
N CYS A 715 14.34 17.35 10.03
CA CYS A 715 13.95 15.99 10.43
C CYS A 715 15.19 15.22 10.90
N LEU A 716 15.23 14.86 12.17
CA LEU A 716 16.28 14.05 12.78
C LEU A 716 15.79 12.61 12.92
N ARG A 717 16.55 11.65 12.36
CA ARG A 717 16.31 10.23 12.55
C ARG A 717 17.37 9.64 13.47
N LEU A 718 16.91 8.95 14.50
CA LEU A 718 17.74 8.29 15.50
C LEU A 718 17.88 6.80 15.12
N PRO A 719 19.08 6.21 15.19
CA PRO A 719 19.27 4.80 14.88
C PRO A 719 18.48 3.93 15.85
N SER A 720 17.91 2.85 15.33
CA SER A 720 17.21 1.85 16.13
C SER A 720 18.19 1.11 17.05
N ALA A 721 17.94 1.13 18.36
CA ALA A 721 18.80 0.58 19.42
C ALA A 721 18.67 -0.92 19.69
#